data_AF-A0A540X6V3-F1
#
_entry.id   AF-A0A540X6V3-F1
#
_cell.length_a   1.000
_cell.length_b   1.000
_cell.length_c   1.000
_cell.angle_alpha   90.00
_cell.angle_beta   90.00
_cell.angle_gamma   90.00
#
_symmetry.space_group_name_H-M   'P 1'
#
loop_
_entity.id
_entity.type
_entity.pdbx_description
1 polymer ?
#
loop_
_entity_poly.entity_id
_entity_poly.type
_entity_poly.pdbx_seq_one_letter_code
_entity_poly.pdbx_strand_id
1 'polypeptide(L)'
;MTPSKPRPTRVSRQPRVHALALLATVLLALPTAARAQTTYTLFAPASAPAVPSVTNDFAAVELGVKFQSDIEGDILGIRFYKGTANTGTHVGSLWSAAGVRLAFATFTGETASGWQQVTFSTPVRISAGTTYIASYHAPGGAYGFTSGGLASAVDSPPLHALASGTSGGNGVFTYGAAGSFPTSSFGSSNYWVDVVFRPAAPVTLWPSTATPAVASVTNDALPVELGMKFKTNVSGNVLGVRFYKGAANTGTHVGSLWSANGQRLAFATFTAETATGWQQVTFSTPVAIAANTTYIASYHAPVGSYAFDNGGLASGQDTPPLFALPGSTSGGNGVYTYGAAGSFPVNSFGNSNYWVDVVFQATGAQPPTQPPGNTFRLFAATATPGTATANDTAAIEVGVKFRADVDGQVKGVRFYKGSGNNGTHVGNLWSAAGAPLASATFTNETAAGWQEVTFSTPVAITAGTTYVASYFAPLGGYSFDNNGLTAGVDAPPLHALPGATTAGGNGVFVYGSTSTFPNGSYQNSNYWVDVVFESNGPPPRPGVHGAGPVLVATSPGNPFTDYLREILEAEGIAAFATTDAGNIGVSVSLNDYKVLVLGEQTLSAAQVTLVTNWVTAGGSLVALRPAANLQSLLGLNASQGTQANGYILVNATQAPGTGITAETMQYHGLADLRTVVAGTRTVATLYADATNATAYTAVSQRTVGTGTATAFMYDLAKSVIYTRQGNPAWQGQNRDGSSIGPGARASDMFYGNASFDPQLDWVNLGKVQIPQADEQQRLLANVLHQTSTTPLPRLWYFPRSKKAVVVMTGDGHPGGASTQRWNQYLADSTSGCSVDDWECIRGTIYDYVGGLSTTQANGYVAQGFEYALHINTGCADYTANTLNPNFFTPQLASFASAFPAVPAPVTNRTHCIAFSDWSTQPKVSRLHGIRMDTNYYYWPEYWVQDRPGMFTGSGLAMRFADLDGTPLDVYQLATQMTDESGQSYPLHIDTLLANALGTKGYYGAFNANMHVDSQPSAGSSGSAAIIASAKRDGVPVITAKQLLEWLDAREATQVSSLAFTGTVLTFNVTSPARNLSLMVPTRTTTGRTLLSVTRAGSAVTTVTRTIKGVDFAFVDGALAGTYTATYN
;
A
#
# COMPACT_ATOMS: atom_id res chain seq x y z
N MET A 1 79.11 -25.52 -4.01
CA MET A 1 78.15 -26.64 -4.02
C MET A 1 76.76 -26.07 -3.74
N THR A 2 75.80 -26.39 -4.61
CA THR A 2 74.39 -25.95 -4.71
C THR A 2 73.48 -26.57 -3.62
N PRO A 3 72.16 -26.26 -3.52
CA PRO A 3 71.50 -24.94 -3.49
C PRO A 3 70.31 -24.87 -2.47
N SER A 4 69.79 -23.67 -2.17
CA SER A 4 68.37 -23.30 -2.42
C SER A 4 67.87 -22.04 -1.65
N LYS A 5 66.99 -21.32 -2.35
CA LYS A 5 66.05 -20.22 -2.00
C LYS A 5 66.61 -18.80 -1.79
N PRO A 6 65.94 -17.83 -2.44
CA PRO A 6 65.79 -16.53 -1.80
C PRO A 6 64.40 -15.86 -1.96
N ARG A 7 64.05 -15.13 -0.91
CA ARG A 7 63.52 -13.75 -0.88
C ARG A 7 64.54 -12.94 -0.03
N PRO A 8 64.51 -11.60 0.10
CA PRO A 8 64.05 -10.52 -0.79
C PRO A 8 64.98 -9.25 -0.76
N THR A 9 64.53 -8.18 -1.45
CA THR A 9 64.72 -6.71 -1.23
C THR A 9 65.85 -5.86 -1.88
N ARG A 10 65.36 -4.78 -2.55
CA ARG A 10 65.89 -3.41 -2.84
C ARG A 10 67.11 -3.30 -3.77
N VAL A 11 67.22 -2.34 -4.70
CA VAL A 11 67.48 -0.90 -4.48
C VAL A 11 67.24 -0.05 -5.76
N SER A 12 66.77 1.20 -5.52
CA SER A 12 66.70 2.46 -6.28
C SER A 12 67.36 2.66 -7.67
N ARG A 13 66.73 3.50 -8.52
CA ARG A 13 67.12 4.93 -8.80
C ARG A 13 66.28 5.56 -9.94
N GLN A 14 65.78 6.78 -9.70
CA GLN A 14 65.47 7.82 -10.71
C GLN A 14 66.73 8.69 -10.95
N PRO A 15 66.90 9.56 -11.99
CA PRO A 15 65.85 10.44 -12.60
C PRO A 15 65.92 10.80 -14.12
N ARG A 16 64.75 11.25 -14.62
CA ARG A 16 64.37 12.30 -15.62
C ARG A 16 65.30 12.71 -16.80
N VAL A 17 64.73 12.79 -18.02
CA VAL A 17 64.60 13.94 -18.99
C VAL A 17 63.56 13.54 -20.08
N HIS A 18 62.34 14.11 -20.17
CA HIS A 18 61.77 15.07 -21.18
C HIS A 18 61.99 14.66 -22.67
N ALA A 19 61.05 14.65 -23.63
CA ALA A 19 59.70 15.22 -23.75
C ALA A 19 58.92 14.61 -24.96
N LEU A 20 57.63 14.99 -25.05
CA LEU A 20 56.71 15.07 -26.21
C LEU A 20 55.66 13.96 -26.49
N ALA A 21 54.44 14.27 -26.02
CA ALA A 21 53.13 14.25 -26.70
C ALA A 21 52.53 12.94 -27.26
N LEU A 22 51.44 12.48 -26.63
CA LEU A 22 50.22 12.06 -27.35
C LEU A 22 48.96 12.27 -26.50
N LEU A 23 47.95 12.88 -27.12
CA LEU A 23 46.61 13.16 -26.61
C LEU A 23 45.89 11.87 -26.13
N ALA A 24 45.24 11.94 -24.97
CA ALA A 24 44.33 10.92 -24.46
C ALA A 24 42.88 11.32 -24.74
N THR A 25 42.16 10.51 -25.51
CA THR A 25 40.69 10.48 -25.57
C THR A 25 40.24 9.17 -24.94
N VAL A 26 39.86 9.20 -23.66
CA VAL A 26 39.12 8.12 -23.01
C VAL A 26 37.65 8.52 -23.00
N LEU A 27 36.86 7.84 -23.83
CA LEU A 27 35.40 7.93 -23.80
C LEU A 27 34.91 7.04 -22.64
N LEU A 28 34.48 7.65 -21.52
CA LEU A 28 33.70 6.97 -20.49
C LEU A 28 32.26 6.79 -21.03
N ALA A 29 31.90 5.56 -21.38
CA ALA A 29 30.50 5.16 -21.49
C ALA A 29 30.05 4.63 -20.12
N LEU A 30 29.22 5.39 -19.42
CA LEU A 30 28.46 4.92 -18.26
C LEU A 30 27.28 4.06 -18.75
N PRO A 31 26.93 2.94 -18.11
CA PRO A 31 25.74 2.18 -18.46
C PRO A 31 24.51 2.90 -17.90
N THR A 32 23.64 3.40 -18.77
CA THR A 32 22.27 3.74 -18.40
C THR A 32 21.47 2.44 -18.27
N ALA A 33 21.04 2.10 -17.06
CA ALA A 33 20.06 1.04 -16.85
C ALA A 33 18.71 1.50 -17.44
N ALA A 34 18.45 1.16 -18.71
CA ALA A 34 17.15 1.39 -19.33
C ALA A 34 16.14 0.38 -18.74
N ARG A 35 15.21 0.86 -17.91
CA ARG A 35 14.02 0.08 -17.52
C ARG A 35 13.25 -0.31 -18.78
N ALA A 36 12.78 -1.55 -18.87
CA ALA A 36 11.85 -1.97 -19.92
C ALA A 36 10.58 -1.11 -19.85
N GLN A 37 10.25 -0.42 -20.93
CA GLN A 37 9.13 0.50 -21.00
C GLN A 37 7.80 -0.25 -21.25
N THR A 38 6.75 0.13 -20.54
CA THR A 38 5.40 -0.47 -20.62
C THR A 38 4.83 -0.45 -22.05
N THR A 39 4.11 -1.50 -22.43
CA THR A 39 3.40 -1.62 -23.72
C THR A 39 1.88 -1.68 -23.54
N TYR A 40 1.13 -1.22 -24.54
CA TYR A 40 -0.33 -1.09 -24.57
C TYR A 40 -0.91 -1.82 -25.79
N THR A 41 -2.15 -2.30 -25.66
CA THR A 41 -2.91 -2.98 -26.72
C THR A 41 -4.38 -2.50 -26.70
N LEU A 42 -5.09 -2.56 -27.83
CA LEU A 42 -6.50 -2.15 -27.99
C LEU A 42 -7.46 -3.07 -27.23
N PHE A 43 -7.16 -4.36 -27.20
CA PHE A 43 -8.01 -5.36 -26.56
C PHE A 43 -7.28 -5.99 -25.38
N ALA A 44 -8.01 -6.15 -24.28
CA ALA A 44 -7.51 -6.87 -23.12
C ALA A 44 -7.14 -8.31 -23.51
N PRO A 45 -6.10 -8.91 -22.90
CA PRO A 45 -5.68 -10.27 -23.22
C PRO A 45 -6.79 -11.33 -23.12
N ALA A 46 -7.80 -11.11 -22.27
CA ALA A 46 -8.95 -12.01 -22.10
C ALA A 46 -10.08 -11.79 -23.13
N SER A 47 -10.05 -10.71 -23.90
CA SER A 47 -11.10 -10.42 -24.88
C SER A 47 -11.04 -11.44 -26.03
N ALA A 48 -12.20 -11.96 -26.45
CA ALA A 48 -12.31 -12.97 -27.49
C ALA A 48 -13.48 -12.69 -28.46
N PRO A 49 -13.38 -13.10 -29.74
CA PRO A 49 -14.48 -13.02 -30.70
C PRO A 49 -15.73 -13.76 -30.28
N ALA A 50 -16.88 -13.17 -30.62
CA ALA A 50 -18.18 -13.83 -30.50
C ALA A 50 -18.24 -15.09 -31.37
N VAL A 51 -17.58 -15.07 -32.53
CA VAL A 51 -17.37 -16.24 -33.40
C VAL A 51 -15.88 -16.53 -33.50
N PRO A 52 -15.34 -17.53 -32.78
CA PRO A 52 -13.90 -17.81 -32.76
C PRO A 52 -13.29 -18.27 -34.09
N SER A 53 -14.05 -19.02 -34.89
CA SER A 53 -13.71 -19.38 -36.27
C SER A 53 -14.98 -19.43 -37.10
N VAL A 54 -14.99 -18.74 -38.24
CA VAL A 54 -16.03 -18.97 -39.26
C VAL A 54 -15.89 -20.37 -39.85
N THR A 55 -17.02 -21.05 -40.10
CA THR A 55 -17.04 -22.45 -40.56
C THR A 55 -17.43 -22.60 -42.03
N ASN A 56 -17.68 -21.48 -42.72
CA ASN A 56 -18.20 -21.43 -44.09
C ASN A 56 -17.35 -20.57 -45.03
N ASP A 57 -16.22 -20.03 -44.56
CA ASP A 57 -15.29 -19.24 -45.36
C ASP A 57 -13.86 -19.69 -45.07
N PHE A 58 -13.23 -20.27 -46.10
CA PHE A 58 -11.88 -20.82 -46.06
C PHE A 58 -10.98 -20.19 -47.13
N ALA A 59 -11.42 -19.09 -47.74
CA ALA A 59 -10.61 -18.38 -48.72
C ALA A 59 -9.50 -17.58 -48.02
N ALA A 60 -8.34 -17.47 -48.67
CA ALA A 60 -7.23 -16.68 -48.16
C ALA A 60 -7.62 -15.20 -48.03
N VAL A 61 -7.46 -14.60 -46.85
CA VAL A 61 -7.96 -13.26 -46.53
C VAL A 61 -6.98 -12.50 -45.61
N GLU A 62 -6.79 -11.21 -45.86
CA GLU A 62 -6.13 -10.28 -44.93
C GLU A 62 -7.21 -9.51 -44.17
N LEU A 63 -7.14 -9.49 -42.84
CA LEU A 63 -8.14 -8.89 -41.94
C LEU A 63 -7.47 -7.89 -41.02
N GLY A 64 -8.13 -6.79 -40.67
CA GLY A 64 -7.50 -5.72 -39.91
C GLY A 64 -8.42 -4.75 -39.19
N VAL A 65 -7.78 -3.86 -38.42
CA VAL A 65 -8.38 -2.77 -37.66
C VAL A 65 -7.69 -1.45 -37.98
N LYS A 66 -8.48 -0.39 -38.17
CA LYS A 66 -8.01 1.00 -38.19
C LYS A 66 -7.90 1.49 -36.75
N PHE A 67 -6.73 2.00 -36.37
CA PHE A 67 -6.48 2.50 -35.02
C PHE A 67 -5.69 3.82 -35.00
N GLN A 68 -5.74 4.50 -33.87
CA GLN A 68 -4.94 5.68 -33.54
C GLN A 68 -4.30 5.51 -32.15
N SER A 69 -3.29 6.33 -31.85
CA SER A 69 -2.74 6.50 -30.52
C SER A 69 -2.83 7.97 -30.10
N ASP A 70 -3.17 8.25 -28.84
CA ASP A 70 -3.16 9.59 -28.24
C ASP A 70 -1.75 10.20 -28.16
N ILE A 71 -0.74 9.34 -28.16
CA ILE A 71 0.66 9.72 -27.96
C ILE A 71 1.55 9.09 -29.04
N GLU A 72 2.68 9.72 -29.32
CA GLU A 72 3.66 9.11 -30.20
C GLU A 72 4.34 7.91 -29.53
N GLY A 73 4.59 6.85 -30.28
CA GLY A 73 5.23 5.63 -29.78
C GLY A 73 5.72 4.73 -30.91
N ASP A 74 6.23 3.56 -30.56
CA ASP A 74 6.59 2.53 -31.51
C ASP A 74 5.56 1.40 -31.49
N ILE A 75 5.16 0.93 -32.66
CA ILE A 75 4.49 -0.35 -32.81
C ILE A 75 5.57 -1.43 -32.88
N LEU A 76 5.62 -2.25 -31.83
CA LEU A 76 6.58 -3.34 -31.73
C LEU A 76 6.14 -4.55 -32.54
N GLY A 77 4.85 -4.70 -32.80
CA GLY A 77 4.31 -5.91 -33.39
C GLY A 77 2.80 -5.92 -33.52
N ILE A 78 2.29 -7.02 -34.09
CA ILE A 78 0.86 -7.26 -34.33
C ILE A 78 0.41 -8.45 -33.50
N ARG A 79 -0.83 -8.38 -33.02
CA ARG A 79 -1.54 -9.53 -32.48
C ARG A 79 -2.80 -9.82 -33.29
N PHE A 80 -3.23 -11.08 -33.30
CA PHE A 80 -4.57 -11.43 -33.77
C PHE A 80 -5.14 -12.60 -32.96
N TYR A 81 -6.47 -12.72 -32.90
CA TYR A 81 -7.11 -13.87 -32.26
C TYR A 81 -7.30 -15.02 -33.26
N LYS A 82 -6.70 -16.16 -32.97
CA LYS A 82 -6.76 -17.38 -33.78
C LYS A 82 -7.84 -18.32 -33.26
N GLY A 83 -8.75 -18.76 -34.12
CA GLY A 83 -9.64 -19.88 -33.82
C GLY A 83 -9.06 -21.22 -34.28
N THR A 84 -9.58 -22.33 -33.78
CA THR A 84 -9.01 -23.67 -34.01
C THR A 84 -9.00 -24.12 -35.48
N ALA A 85 -9.87 -23.56 -36.32
CA ALA A 85 -9.91 -23.86 -37.76
C ALA A 85 -9.05 -22.89 -38.60
N ASN A 86 -8.58 -21.78 -38.01
CA ASN A 86 -7.70 -20.82 -38.66
C ASN A 86 -6.27 -21.38 -38.69
N THR A 87 -5.94 -22.11 -39.76
CA THR A 87 -4.69 -22.86 -39.91
C THR A 87 -3.86 -22.33 -41.09
N GLY A 88 -2.56 -22.67 -41.08
CA GLY A 88 -1.58 -22.20 -42.05
C GLY A 88 -0.65 -21.12 -41.49
N THR A 89 0.20 -20.55 -42.35
CA THR A 89 1.20 -19.55 -41.96
C THR A 89 0.61 -18.15 -41.97
N HIS A 90 0.46 -17.54 -40.78
CA HIS A 90 -0.06 -16.18 -40.64
C HIS A 90 1.07 -15.13 -40.75
N VAL A 91 0.71 -13.95 -41.26
CA VAL A 91 1.64 -12.81 -41.38
C VAL A 91 0.96 -11.56 -40.85
N GLY A 92 1.57 -10.89 -39.88
CA GLY A 92 1.09 -9.62 -39.33
C GLY A 92 1.68 -8.45 -40.10
N SER A 93 0.88 -7.43 -40.37
CA SER A 93 1.29 -6.24 -41.12
C SER A 93 0.82 -4.95 -40.43
N LEU A 94 1.64 -3.91 -40.54
CA LEU A 94 1.26 -2.54 -40.19
C LEU A 94 1.31 -1.66 -41.44
N TRP A 95 0.30 -0.81 -41.61
CA TRP A 95 0.14 0.04 -42.78
C TRP A 95 -0.13 1.49 -42.41
N SER A 96 0.30 2.41 -43.28
CA SER A 96 -0.25 3.77 -43.29
C SER A 96 -1.68 3.77 -43.83
N ALA A 97 -2.46 4.81 -43.53
CA ALA A 97 -3.80 5.00 -44.11
C ALA A 97 -3.81 5.05 -45.66
N ALA A 98 -2.68 5.39 -46.29
CA ALA A 98 -2.53 5.46 -47.74
C ALA A 98 -2.19 4.10 -48.39
N GLY A 99 -2.07 3.02 -47.62
CA GLY A 99 -1.80 1.67 -48.14
C GLY A 99 -0.33 1.31 -48.26
N VAL A 100 0.58 2.09 -47.68
CA VAL A 100 2.02 1.73 -47.62
C VAL A 100 2.25 0.77 -46.47
N ARG A 101 2.84 -0.40 -46.74
CA ARG A 101 3.23 -1.37 -45.70
C ARG A 101 4.46 -0.85 -44.96
N LEU A 102 4.30 -0.53 -43.68
CA LEU A 102 5.35 0.04 -42.83
C LEU A 102 6.23 -1.04 -42.19
N ALA A 103 5.62 -2.16 -41.82
CA ALA A 103 6.34 -3.35 -41.36
C ALA A 103 5.48 -4.61 -41.52
N PHE A 104 6.15 -5.76 -41.49
CA PHE A 104 5.50 -7.05 -41.39
C PHE A 104 6.38 -8.08 -40.69
N ALA A 105 5.75 -9.11 -40.15
CA ALA A 105 6.45 -10.27 -39.61
C ALA A 105 5.58 -11.53 -39.72
N THR A 106 6.22 -12.67 -39.95
CA THR A 106 5.56 -13.98 -39.99
C THR A 106 5.40 -14.51 -38.57
N PHE A 107 4.18 -14.91 -38.21
CA PHE A 107 3.94 -15.54 -36.92
C PHE A 107 4.61 -16.92 -36.89
N THR A 108 5.30 -17.23 -35.79
CA THR A 108 5.97 -18.52 -35.54
C THR A 108 5.60 -19.01 -34.14
N GLY A 109 5.58 -20.32 -33.94
CA GLY A 109 5.24 -20.89 -32.62
C GLY A 109 3.81 -20.62 -32.15
N GLU A 110 2.86 -20.45 -33.09
CA GLU A 110 1.47 -20.15 -32.75
C GLU A 110 0.78 -21.28 -31.99
N THR A 111 -0.12 -20.93 -31.07
CA THR A 111 -0.99 -21.89 -30.40
C THR A 111 -2.14 -22.37 -31.31
N ALA A 112 -2.86 -23.40 -30.86
CA ALA A 112 -4.03 -23.93 -31.58
C ALA A 112 -5.20 -22.93 -31.63
N SER A 113 -5.35 -22.08 -30.61
CA SER A 113 -6.32 -20.98 -30.56
C SER A 113 -5.90 -19.92 -29.55
N GLY A 114 -6.57 -18.77 -29.57
CA GLY A 114 -6.30 -17.61 -28.72
C GLY A 114 -5.46 -16.53 -29.40
N TRP A 115 -5.07 -15.50 -28.64
CA TRP A 115 -4.24 -14.41 -29.16
C TRP A 115 -2.85 -14.89 -29.55
N GLN A 116 -2.47 -14.64 -30.80
CA GLN A 116 -1.11 -14.77 -31.32
C GLN A 116 -0.45 -13.40 -31.32
N GLN A 117 0.87 -13.36 -31.15
CA GLN A 117 1.66 -12.13 -31.21
C GLN A 117 2.92 -12.36 -32.04
N VAL A 118 3.28 -11.37 -32.86
CA VAL A 118 4.56 -11.32 -33.56
C VAL A 118 5.19 -9.94 -33.37
N THR A 119 6.51 -9.90 -33.19
CA THR A 119 7.30 -8.67 -33.08
C THR A 119 7.97 -8.37 -34.43
N PHE A 120 8.00 -7.10 -34.83
CA PHE A 120 8.76 -6.65 -35.99
C PHE A 120 10.26 -6.60 -35.66
N SER A 121 11.11 -6.92 -36.64
CA SER A 121 12.57 -6.80 -36.49
C SER A 121 13.02 -5.36 -36.22
N THR A 122 12.28 -4.39 -36.77
CA THR A 122 12.44 -2.97 -36.51
C THR A 122 11.10 -2.41 -36.02
N PRO A 123 10.99 -1.92 -34.78
CA PRO A 123 9.80 -1.22 -34.31
C PRO A 123 9.45 -0.03 -35.22
N VAL A 124 8.16 0.19 -35.45
CA VAL A 124 7.70 1.28 -36.33
C VAL A 124 7.21 2.45 -35.49
N ARG A 125 7.90 3.58 -35.61
CA ARG A 125 7.47 4.84 -34.99
C ARG A 125 6.14 5.33 -35.61
N ILE A 126 5.17 5.65 -34.76
CA ILE A 126 3.88 6.23 -35.15
C ILE A 126 3.66 7.59 -34.48
N SER A 127 2.97 8.48 -35.19
CA SER A 127 2.58 9.80 -34.69
C SER A 127 1.23 9.75 -33.99
N ALA A 128 1.07 10.57 -32.95
CA ALA A 128 -0.20 10.73 -32.23
C ALA A 128 -1.33 11.19 -33.17
N GLY A 129 -2.57 10.77 -32.91
CA GLY A 129 -3.76 11.15 -33.66
C GLY A 129 -3.79 10.71 -35.13
N THR A 130 -2.79 9.94 -35.58
CA THR A 130 -2.67 9.49 -36.98
C THR A 130 -3.28 8.10 -37.14
N THR A 131 -4.12 7.91 -38.16
CA THR A 131 -4.74 6.60 -38.45
C THR A 131 -3.76 5.64 -39.12
N TYR A 132 -3.60 4.47 -38.52
CA TYR A 132 -2.87 3.34 -39.07
C TYR A 132 -3.78 2.13 -39.19
N ILE A 133 -3.36 1.13 -39.97
CA ILE A 133 -4.06 -0.15 -40.10
C ILE A 133 -3.14 -1.27 -39.62
N ALA A 134 -3.61 -2.03 -38.64
CA ALA A 134 -3.01 -3.30 -38.24
C ALA A 134 -3.79 -4.44 -38.89
N SER A 135 -3.10 -5.40 -39.50
CA SER A 135 -3.74 -6.54 -40.17
C SER A 135 -2.98 -7.85 -39.95
N TYR A 136 -3.66 -8.98 -40.16
CA TYR A 136 -3.02 -10.28 -40.32
C TYR A 136 -3.59 -11.02 -41.54
N HIS A 137 -2.75 -11.85 -42.15
CA HIS A 137 -3.15 -12.75 -43.22
C HIS A 137 -3.55 -14.13 -42.69
N ALA A 138 -4.75 -14.59 -43.04
CA ALA A 138 -5.28 -15.93 -42.81
C ALA A 138 -5.31 -16.72 -44.14
N PRO A 139 -4.32 -17.60 -44.42
CA PRO A 139 -4.20 -18.27 -45.71
C PRO A 139 -5.29 -19.32 -45.97
N GLY A 140 -5.93 -19.84 -44.92
CA GLY A 140 -7.05 -20.79 -45.01
C GLY A 140 -8.39 -20.24 -44.53
N GLY A 141 -8.57 -18.91 -44.47
CA GLY A 141 -9.78 -18.29 -43.92
C GLY A 141 -10.03 -18.67 -42.46
N ALA A 142 -11.27 -19.04 -42.11
CA ALA A 142 -11.68 -19.52 -40.78
C ALA A 142 -11.38 -18.55 -39.61
N TYR A 143 -11.31 -17.25 -39.90
CA TYR A 143 -10.99 -16.19 -38.97
C TYR A 143 -12.05 -16.00 -37.87
N GLY A 144 -11.61 -15.41 -36.75
CA GLY A 144 -12.51 -14.98 -35.69
C GLY A 144 -13.11 -13.60 -35.95
N PHE A 145 -14.39 -13.40 -35.60
CA PHE A 145 -15.01 -12.09 -35.71
C PHE A 145 -16.12 -11.84 -34.67
N THR A 146 -16.44 -10.57 -34.47
CA THR A 146 -17.66 -10.11 -33.80
C THR A 146 -18.37 -9.14 -34.73
N SER A 147 -19.57 -9.51 -35.20
CA SER A 147 -20.42 -8.61 -35.99
C SER A 147 -20.80 -7.37 -35.18
N GLY A 148 -20.73 -6.18 -35.77
CA GLY A 148 -21.00 -4.91 -35.07
C GLY A 148 -19.97 -4.52 -34.00
N GLY A 149 -18.88 -5.29 -33.84
CA GLY A 149 -17.89 -5.08 -32.77
C GLY A 149 -17.13 -3.76 -32.83
N LEU A 150 -17.16 -3.06 -33.98
CA LEU A 150 -16.59 -1.72 -34.19
C LEU A 150 -17.67 -0.72 -34.65
N ALA A 151 -18.94 -0.96 -34.31
CA ALA A 151 -20.01 0.02 -34.54
C ALA A 151 -19.78 1.28 -33.67
N SER A 152 -19.25 1.10 -32.46
CA SER A 152 -18.68 2.14 -31.61
C SER A 152 -17.15 2.01 -31.58
N ALA A 153 -16.45 3.06 -31.14
CA ALA A 153 -15.01 2.99 -30.94
C ALA A 153 -14.67 2.00 -29.81
N VAL A 154 -13.50 1.38 -29.89
CA VAL A 154 -12.92 0.61 -28.78
C VAL A 154 -11.75 1.41 -28.24
N ASP A 155 -11.89 1.87 -27.00
CA ASP A 155 -10.93 2.77 -26.36
C ASP A 155 -10.15 2.03 -25.27
N SER A 156 -8.83 1.99 -25.41
CA SER A 156 -7.87 1.45 -24.44
C SER A 156 -6.68 2.41 -24.39
N PRO A 157 -6.80 3.55 -23.70
CA PRO A 157 -5.81 4.63 -23.75
C PRO A 157 -4.38 4.12 -23.52
N PRO A 158 -3.41 4.52 -24.37
CA PRO A 158 -3.50 5.57 -25.37
C PRO A 158 -4.07 5.12 -26.73
N LEU A 159 -4.50 3.87 -26.90
CA LEU A 159 -4.93 3.33 -28.20
C LEU A 159 -6.45 3.42 -28.40
N HIS A 160 -6.84 3.72 -29.64
CA HIS A 160 -8.24 3.83 -30.06
C HIS A 160 -8.46 3.04 -31.35
N ALA A 161 -9.37 2.07 -31.35
CA ALA A 161 -9.92 1.52 -32.58
C ALA A 161 -11.12 2.38 -32.98
N LEU A 162 -11.05 2.98 -34.16
CA LEU A 162 -12.04 3.99 -34.55
C LEU A 162 -13.42 3.38 -34.80
N ALA A 163 -14.49 4.08 -34.41
CA ALA A 163 -15.85 3.67 -34.79
C ALA A 163 -15.99 3.61 -36.31
N SER A 164 -16.72 2.60 -36.82
CA SER A 164 -16.89 2.40 -38.27
C SER A 164 -17.55 3.59 -38.95
N GLY A 165 -18.53 4.22 -38.31
CA GLY A 165 -19.22 5.41 -38.82
C GLY A 165 -18.30 6.63 -38.99
N THR A 166 -17.26 6.75 -38.15
CA THR A 166 -16.34 7.90 -38.15
C THR A 166 -15.11 7.68 -39.04
N SER A 167 -14.71 6.43 -39.28
CA SER A 167 -13.48 6.07 -40.00
C SER A 167 -13.68 5.67 -41.48
N GLY A 168 -14.89 5.81 -42.01
CA GLY A 168 -15.25 5.33 -43.35
C GLY A 168 -15.25 3.81 -43.45
N GLY A 169 -15.71 3.12 -42.39
CA GLY A 169 -15.70 1.67 -42.21
C GLY A 169 -14.48 1.17 -41.44
N ASN A 170 -14.69 0.39 -40.38
CA ASN A 170 -13.65 -0.32 -39.64
C ASN A 170 -14.01 -1.82 -39.53
N GLY A 171 -13.02 -2.66 -39.24
CA GLY A 171 -13.09 -4.09 -39.57
C GLY A 171 -12.81 -4.27 -41.04
N VAL A 172 -11.56 -4.03 -41.42
CA VAL A 172 -11.16 -4.03 -42.82
C VAL A 172 -10.70 -5.41 -43.26
N PHE A 173 -10.94 -5.75 -44.53
CA PHE A 173 -10.46 -7.00 -45.10
C PHE A 173 -10.19 -6.90 -46.61
N THR A 174 -9.47 -7.88 -47.14
CA THR A 174 -9.38 -8.16 -48.58
C THR A 174 -9.03 -9.63 -48.83
N TYR A 175 -9.65 -10.26 -49.82
CA TYR A 175 -9.30 -11.63 -50.22
C TYR A 175 -8.13 -11.62 -51.19
N GLY A 176 -7.25 -12.62 -51.08
CA GLY A 176 -6.10 -12.77 -51.97
C GLY A 176 -4.82 -13.16 -51.24
N ALA A 177 -3.69 -12.85 -51.86
CA ALA A 177 -2.37 -13.20 -51.33
C ALA A 177 -1.97 -12.36 -50.10
N ALA A 178 -1.12 -12.93 -49.25
CA ALA A 178 -0.56 -12.26 -48.07
C ALA A 178 0.04 -10.89 -48.40
N GLY A 179 -0.21 -9.89 -47.55
CA GLY A 179 0.31 -8.54 -47.77
C GLY A 179 -0.45 -7.74 -48.82
N SER A 180 -1.73 -8.06 -49.03
CA SER A 180 -2.66 -7.21 -49.78
C SER A 180 -3.27 -6.17 -48.84
N PHE A 181 -3.24 -4.88 -49.19
CA PHE A 181 -3.79 -3.83 -48.32
C PHE A 181 -5.31 -3.97 -48.14
N PRO A 182 -5.84 -4.10 -46.91
CA PRO A 182 -7.28 -4.33 -46.70
C PRO A 182 -8.09 -3.04 -46.88
N THR A 183 -8.93 -3.01 -47.92
CA THR A 183 -9.71 -1.82 -48.31
C THR A 183 -11.23 -1.99 -48.14
N SER A 184 -11.74 -3.21 -48.00
CA SER A 184 -13.17 -3.49 -47.83
C SER A 184 -13.56 -3.54 -46.36
N SER A 185 -14.83 -3.30 -46.01
CA SER A 185 -15.35 -3.51 -44.66
C SER A 185 -16.76 -4.13 -44.72
N PHE A 186 -17.16 -4.87 -43.69
CA PHE A 186 -18.49 -5.50 -43.63
C PHE A 186 -19.05 -5.50 -42.21
N GLY A 187 -20.29 -5.03 -42.06
CA GLY A 187 -21.04 -5.15 -40.81
C GLY A 187 -20.42 -4.49 -39.57
N SER A 188 -19.50 -3.52 -39.75
CA SER A 188 -18.70 -2.94 -38.66
C SER A 188 -18.01 -4.01 -37.79
N SER A 189 -17.56 -5.10 -38.43
CA SER A 189 -17.07 -6.29 -37.71
C SER A 189 -15.75 -6.03 -37.00
N ASN A 190 -15.55 -6.57 -35.81
CA ASN A 190 -14.21 -6.67 -35.22
C ASN A 190 -13.58 -8.00 -35.65
N TYR A 191 -12.47 -7.97 -36.38
CA TYR A 191 -11.70 -9.16 -36.78
C TYR A 191 -10.58 -9.54 -35.81
N TRP A 192 -10.58 -8.91 -34.62
CA TRP A 192 -9.71 -9.27 -33.51
C TRP A 192 -8.24 -9.17 -33.84
N VAL A 193 -7.88 -8.05 -34.45
CA VAL A 193 -6.50 -7.65 -34.75
C VAL A 193 -6.11 -6.53 -33.80
N ASP A 194 -4.88 -6.55 -33.30
CA ASP A 194 -4.39 -5.62 -32.30
C ASP A 194 -2.92 -5.27 -32.55
N VAL A 195 -2.44 -4.24 -31.86
CA VAL A 195 -1.05 -3.76 -31.91
C VAL A 195 -0.38 -3.86 -30.55
N VAL A 196 0.93 -4.05 -30.56
CA VAL A 196 1.77 -3.92 -29.37
C VAL A 196 2.44 -2.56 -29.41
N PHE A 197 1.85 -1.57 -28.74
CA PHE A 197 2.33 -0.19 -28.74
C PHE A 197 3.23 0.09 -27.54
N ARG A 198 4.37 0.74 -27.76
CA ARG A 198 5.24 1.25 -26.71
C ARG A 198 5.32 2.78 -26.81
N PRO A 199 5.04 3.55 -25.75
CA PRO A 199 5.18 5.00 -25.81
C PRO A 199 6.61 5.45 -26.16
N ALA A 200 6.78 6.71 -26.56
CA ALA A 200 8.11 7.31 -26.70
C ALA A 200 8.88 7.31 -25.36
N ALA A 201 10.21 7.37 -25.42
CA ALA A 201 11.05 7.49 -24.22
C ALA A 201 10.68 8.73 -23.38
N PRO A 202 10.99 8.74 -22.06
CA PRO A 202 10.73 9.90 -21.21
C PRO A 202 11.39 11.17 -21.75
N VAL A 203 10.66 12.29 -21.67
CA VAL A 203 11.08 13.62 -22.14
C VAL A 203 11.29 14.56 -20.97
N THR A 204 12.05 15.61 -21.24
CA THR A 204 12.34 16.70 -20.31
C THR A 204 12.20 18.03 -21.06
N LEU A 205 11.97 19.13 -20.36
CA LEU A 205 11.69 20.43 -20.96
C LEU A 205 12.94 21.11 -21.56
N TRP A 206 14.13 20.83 -21.01
CA TRP A 206 15.41 21.31 -21.57
C TRP A 206 16.23 20.15 -22.16
N PRO A 207 17.14 20.39 -23.12
CA PRO A 207 18.16 19.40 -23.48
C PRO A 207 19.24 19.33 -22.38
N SER A 208 19.92 18.19 -22.24
CA SER A 208 21.00 18.01 -21.26
C SER A 208 22.21 18.93 -21.48
N THR A 209 22.32 19.54 -22.66
CA THR A 209 23.34 20.53 -23.02
C THR A 209 22.96 21.97 -22.64
N ALA A 210 21.73 22.22 -22.20
CA ALA A 210 21.31 23.56 -21.81
C ALA A 210 21.96 23.98 -20.48
N THR A 211 22.42 25.23 -20.41
CA THR A 211 23.11 25.79 -19.24
C THR A 211 22.51 27.15 -18.83
N PRO A 212 22.46 27.45 -17.53
CA PRO A 212 22.07 28.77 -17.02
C PRO A 212 23.02 29.89 -17.43
N ALA A 213 22.48 31.10 -17.56
CA ALA A 213 23.27 32.32 -17.65
C ALA A 213 24.04 32.59 -16.34
N VAL A 214 23.41 32.31 -15.19
CA VAL A 214 24.05 32.33 -13.87
C VAL A 214 24.00 30.95 -13.25
N ALA A 215 25.15 30.25 -13.22
CA ALA A 215 25.23 28.89 -12.68
C ALA A 215 25.06 28.80 -11.16
N SER A 216 25.47 29.82 -10.42
CA SER A 216 25.26 29.95 -8.97
C SER A 216 25.11 31.42 -8.57
N VAL A 217 24.02 31.76 -7.90
CA VAL A 217 23.80 33.07 -7.27
C VAL A 217 24.56 33.15 -5.95
N THR A 218 25.73 33.80 -5.92
CA THR A 218 26.62 33.73 -4.74
C THR A 218 26.30 34.72 -3.61
N ASN A 219 25.32 35.60 -3.79
CA ASN A 219 24.91 36.59 -2.80
C ASN A 219 23.61 36.21 -2.06
N ASP A 220 23.09 35.00 -2.30
CA ASP A 220 21.97 34.43 -1.56
C ASP A 220 22.34 33.02 -1.05
N ALA A 221 22.49 32.91 0.26
CA ALA A 221 22.90 31.69 0.96
C ALA A 221 21.78 31.11 1.84
N LEU A 222 20.55 31.61 1.72
CA LEU A 222 19.44 31.15 2.55
C LEU A 222 18.85 29.84 2.00
N PRO A 223 18.40 28.91 2.87
CA PRO A 223 17.69 27.71 2.44
C PRO A 223 16.41 28.07 1.67
N VAL A 224 16.26 27.53 0.47
CA VAL A 224 15.16 27.91 -0.45
C VAL A 224 14.68 26.71 -1.26
N GLU A 225 13.36 26.57 -1.40
CA GLU A 225 12.73 25.68 -2.37
C GLU A 225 12.46 26.47 -3.65
N LEU A 226 12.91 25.97 -4.80
CA LEU A 226 12.83 26.62 -6.11
C LEU A 226 12.17 25.69 -7.11
N GLY A 227 11.33 26.21 -8.01
CA GLY A 227 10.60 25.38 -8.95
C GLY A 227 10.04 26.09 -10.16
N MET A 228 9.33 25.32 -10.98
CA MET A 228 8.58 25.80 -12.13
C MET A 228 7.17 25.21 -12.15
N LYS A 229 6.20 26.01 -12.62
CA LYS A 229 4.86 25.54 -13.00
C LYS A 229 4.92 24.95 -14.41
N PHE A 230 4.41 23.74 -14.57
CA PHE A 230 4.35 23.05 -15.85
C PHE A 230 2.98 22.38 -16.06
N LYS A 231 2.68 22.04 -17.30
CA LYS A 231 1.58 21.13 -17.68
C LYS A 231 2.06 20.18 -18.77
N THR A 232 1.27 19.15 -19.03
CA THR A 232 1.42 18.30 -20.22
C THR A 232 0.17 18.40 -21.09
N ASN A 233 0.27 18.23 -22.40
CA ASN A 233 -0.93 18.17 -23.27
C ASN A 233 -1.55 16.76 -23.33
N VAL A 234 -0.84 15.75 -22.81
CA VAL A 234 -1.29 14.35 -22.68
C VAL A 234 -1.04 13.86 -21.27
N SER A 235 -1.83 12.89 -20.81
CA SER A 235 -1.63 12.27 -19.50
C SER A 235 -0.41 11.35 -19.52
N GLY A 236 0.20 11.16 -18.36
CA GLY A 236 1.44 10.42 -18.26
C GLY A 236 1.96 10.32 -16.85
N ASN A 237 3.19 9.84 -16.70
CA ASN A 237 3.85 9.69 -15.43
C ASN A 237 5.01 10.68 -15.29
N VAL A 238 5.10 11.36 -14.16
CA VAL A 238 6.34 12.02 -13.73
C VAL A 238 7.20 10.99 -13.02
N LEU A 239 8.33 10.66 -13.62
CA LEU A 239 9.29 9.67 -13.13
C LEU A 239 10.25 10.27 -12.09
N GLY A 240 10.41 11.59 -12.10
CA GLY A 240 11.38 12.28 -11.27
C GLY A 240 11.52 13.75 -11.61
N VAL A 241 12.47 14.40 -10.93
CA VAL A 241 12.82 15.82 -11.09
C VAL A 241 14.31 15.92 -11.33
N ARG A 242 14.71 16.94 -12.07
CA ARG A 242 16.11 17.32 -12.22
C ARG A 242 16.30 18.81 -12.04
N PHE A 243 17.50 19.23 -11.67
CA PHE A 243 17.85 20.64 -11.57
C PHE A 243 19.29 20.90 -12.03
N TYR A 244 19.61 22.13 -12.42
CA TYR A 244 20.98 22.51 -12.74
C TYR A 244 21.74 22.96 -11.49
N LYS A 245 22.86 22.31 -11.19
CA LYS A 245 23.72 22.60 -10.05
C LYS A 245 24.94 23.42 -10.47
N GLY A 246 25.15 24.58 -9.85
CA GLY A 246 26.43 25.30 -9.92
C GLY A 246 27.32 24.97 -8.73
N ALA A 247 28.61 25.35 -8.81
CA ALA A 247 29.64 24.90 -7.87
C ALA A 247 29.41 25.36 -6.41
N ALA A 248 28.68 26.47 -6.20
CA ALA A 248 28.36 26.97 -4.86
C ALA A 248 27.07 26.37 -4.28
N ASN A 249 26.22 25.71 -5.10
CA ASN A 249 25.01 25.05 -4.64
C ASN A 249 25.37 23.70 -3.99
N THR A 250 25.64 23.73 -2.69
CA THR A 250 26.18 22.59 -1.94
C THR A 250 25.17 22.06 -0.90
N GLY A 251 25.48 20.93 -0.27
CA GLY A 251 24.55 20.26 0.64
C GLY A 251 23.64 19.26 -0.06
N THR A 252 22.69 18.70 0.70
CA THR A 252 21.78 17.65 0.24
C THR A 252 20.52 18.26 -0.34
N HIS A 253 20.29 18.01 -1.63
CA HIS A 253 19.10 18.48 -2.34
C HIS A 253 17.97 17.46 -2.28
N VAL A 254 16.74 17.95 -2.32
CA VAL A 254 15.52 17.13 -2.37
C VAL A 254 14.64 17.63 -3.50
N GLY A 255 14.32 16.78 -4.46
CA GLY A 255 13.39 17.09 -5.55
C GLY A 255 11.96 16.76 -5.14
N SER A 256 11.00 17.59 -5.54
CA SER A 256 9.59 17.46 -5.18
C SER A 256 8.69 17.69 -6.40
N LEU A 257 7.58 16.95 -6.46
CA LEU A 257 6.47 17.21 -7.36
C LEU A 257 5.23 17.59 -6.55
N TRP A 258 4.51 18.60 -7.02
CA TRP A 258 3.32 19.14 -6.37
C TRP A 258 2.17 19.28 -7.34
N SER A 259 0.95 19.18 -6.83
CA SER A 259 -0.23 19.72 -7.51
C SER A 259 -0.23 21.26 -7.48
N ALA A 260 -1.04 21.88 -8.33
CA ALA A 260 -1.20 23.34 -8.33
C ALA A 260 -1.71 23.93 -7.00
N ASN A 261 -2.42 23.15 -6.19
CA ASN A 261 -2.95 23.58 -4.88
C ASN A 261 -2.02 23.29 -3.69
N GLY A 262 -0.81 22.76 -3.93
CA GLY A 262 0.23 22.63 -2.90
C GLY A 262 0.35 21.28 -2.21
N GLN A 263 -0.36 20.25 -2.68
CA GLN A 263 -0.15 18.87 -2.23
C GLN A 263 1.16 18.34 -2.81
N ARG A 264 2.07 17.84 -1.96
CA ARG A 264 3.26 17.13 -2.42
C ARG A 264 2.86 15.75 -2.92
N LEU A 265 3.01 15.51 -4.21
CA LEU A 265 2.64 14.26 -4.87
C LEU A 265 3.77 13.22 -4.80
N ALA A 266 5.02 13.67 -4.83
CA ALA A 266 6.20 12.82 -4.64
C ALA A 266 7.42 13.65 -4.25
N PHE A 267 8.42 12.97 -3.70
CA PHE A 267 9.74 13.54 -3.49
C PHE A 267 10.84 12.48 -3.51
N ALA A 268 12.08 12.92 -3.75
CA ALA A 268 13.25 12.09 -3.63
C ALA A 268 14.49 12.92 -3.27
N THR A 269 15.41 12.32 -2.51
CA THR A 269 16.68 12.93 -2.15
C THR A 269 17.71 12.66 -3.23
N PHE A 270 18.46 13.67 -3.66
CA PHE A 270 19.57 13.48 -4.59
C PHE A 270 20.78 12.89 -3.85
N THR A 271 21.18 11.66 -4.19
CA THR A 271 22.23 10.91 -3.46
C THR A 271 23.54 10.75 -4.25
N ALA A 272 23.56 11.03 -5.55
CA ALA A 272 24.71 10.84 -6.44
C ALA A 272 24.95 12.05 -7.35
N GLU A 273 25.08 13.23 -6.75
CA GLU A 273 25.23 14.49 -7.51
C GLU A 273 26.67 14.74 -7.97
N THR A 274 26.83 15.32 -9.14
CA THR A 274 28.10 15.89 -9.59
C THR A 274 28.36 17.27 -8.96
N ALA A 275 29.58 17.78 -9.11
CA ALA A 275 29.95 19.11 -8.61
C ALA A 275 29.22 20.25 -9.35
N THR A 276 28.96 20.08 -10.64
CA THR A 276 28.24 21.03 -11.50
C THR A 276 27.44 20.30 -12.58
N GLY A 277 26.43 20.95 -13.15
CA GLY A 277 25.62 20.45 -14.27
C GLY A 277 24.26 19.92 -13.84
N TRP A 278 23.52 19.31 -14.77
CA TRP A 278 22.22 18.70 -14.50
C TRP A 278 22.32 17.53 -13.52
N GLN A 279 21.54 17.60 -12.44
CA GLN A 279 21.33 16.52 -11.47
C GLN A 279 19.94 15.97 -11.66
N GLN A 280 19.77 14.66 -11.68
CA GLN A 280 18.47 14.02 -11.84
C GLN A 280 18.22 13.01 -10.72
N VAL A 281 17.00 12.98 -10.20
CA VAL A 281 16.54 11.97 -9.26
C VAL A 281 15.23 11.38 -9.74
N THR A 282 15.05 10.07 -9.57
CA THR A 282 13.80 9.37 -9.83
C THR A 282 13.02 9.17 -8.53
N PHE A 283 11.70 9.31 -8.60
CA PHE A 283 10.83 8.93 -7.50
C PHE A 283 10.78 7.40 -7.35
N SER A 284 10.60 6.92 -6.12
CA SER A 284 10.43 5.48 -5.84
C SER A 284 9.20 4.92 -6.55
N THR A 285 8.16 5.73 -6.69
CA THR A 285 6.95 5.43 -7.46
C THR A 285 6.69 6.56 -8.47
N PRO A 286 6.58 6.27 -9.78
CA PRO A 286 6.14 7.26 -10.76
C PRO A 286 4.77 7.85 -10.41
N VAL A 287 4.60 9.15 -10.62
CA VAL A 287 3.33 9.84 -10.32
C VAL A 287 2.53 10.04 -11.60
N ALA A 288 1.35 9.42 -11.69
CA ALA A 288 0.42 9.68 -12.79
C ALA A 288 -0.13 11.12 -12.68
N ILE A 289 -0.06 11.87 -13.78
CA ILE A 289 -0.57 13.22 -13.92
C ILE A 289 -1.54 13.33 -15.09
N ALA A 290 -2.55 14.18 -14.93
CA ALA A 290 -3.56 14.42 -15.96
C ALA A 290 -3.06 15.44 -17.00
N ALA A 291 -3.46 15.23 -18.26
CA ALA A 291 -3.31 16.22 -19.31
C ALA A 291 -3.93 17.57 -18.92
N ASN A 292 -3.37 18.65 -19.45
CA ASN A 292 -3.81 20.03 -19.31
C ASN A 292 -4.01 20.51 -17.87
N THR A 293 -3.41 19.82 -16.91
CA THR A 293 -3.44 20.16 -15.49
C THR A 293 -2.11 20.78 -15.07
N THR A 294 -2.16 21.84 -14.27
CA THR A 294 -0.96 22.52 -13.79
C THR A 294 -0.38 21.77 -12.59
N TYR A 295 0.93 21.56 -12.62
CA TYR A 295 1.73 20.98 -11.55
C TYR A 295 2.95 21.85 -11.29
N ILE A 296 3.61 21.64 -10.15
CA ILE A 296 4.88 22.29 -9.83
C ILE A 296 5.95 21.22 -9.62
N ALA A 297 7.09 21.37 -10.29
CA ALA A 297 8.31 20.65 -9.95
C ALA A 297 9.27 21.59 -9.25
N SER A 298 9.88 21.13 -8.15
CA SER A 298 10.80 21.93 -7.36
C SER A 298 11.97 21.11 -6.83
N TYR A 299 13.00 21.81 -6.37
CA TYR A 299 14.03 21.23 -5.53
C TYR A 299 14.38 22.17 -4.36
N HIS A 300 14.82 21.57 -3.26
CA HIS A 300 15.35 22.29 -2.12
C HIS A 300 16.85 22.51 -2.25
N ALA A 301 17.27 23.77 -2.18
CA ALA A 301 18.67 24.21 -2.06
C ALA A 301 18.94 24.62 -0.60
N PRO A 302 19.57 23.76 0.22
CA PRO A 302 19.71 23.99 1.66
C PRO A 302 20.65 25.15 2.02
N VAL A 303 21.46 25.63 1.06
CA VAL A 303 22.42 26.73 1.25
C VAL A 303 22.24 27.82 0.18
N GLY A 304 21.08 27.90 -0.48
CA GLY A 304 20.84 28.84 -1.56
C GLY A 304 21.73 28.57 -2.78
N SER A 305 22.40 29.59 -3.33
CA SER A 305 23.40 29.45 -4.39
C SER A 305 22.94 28.79 -5.70
N TYR A 306 21.64 28.89 -5.99
CA TYR A 306 20.95 28.25 -7.09
C TYR A 306 21.31 28.82 -8.48
N ALA A 307 20.97 28.06 -9.53
CA ALA A 307 21.05 28.50 -10.92
C ALA A 307 19.90 29.46 -11.25
N PHE A 308 20.16 30.49 -12.07
CA PHE A 308 19.22 31.60 -12.23
C PHE A 308 19.32 32.30 -13.59
N ASP A 309 18.17 32.44 -14.27
CA ASP A 309 17.99 33.35 -15.40
C ASP A 309 16.76 34.25 -15.15
N ASN A 310 16.98 35.56 -15.01
CA ASN A 310 15.89 36.52 -14.81
C ASN A 310 14.98 36.57 -16.04
N GLY A 311 13.66 36.46 -15.86
CA GLY A 311 12.69 36.47 -16.97
C GLY A 311 12.69 35.22 -17.85
N GLY A 312 13.47 34.18 -17.53
CA GLY A 312 13.63 32.99 -18.37
C GLY A 312 12.35 32.19 -18.64
N LEU A 313 11.27 32.40 -17.87
CA LEU A 313 9.95 31.78 -18.06
C LEU A 313 8.84 32.81 -18.35
N ALA A 314 9.19 34.05 -18.72
CA ALA A 314 8.18 35.09 -19.04
C ALA A 314 7.25 34.66 -20.20
N SER A 315 7.83 34.06 -21.25
CA SER A 315 7.10 33.47 -22.39
C SER A 315 6.77 31.98 -22.21
N GLY A 316 7.18 31.37 -21.10
CA GLY A 316 7.17 29.92 -20.92
C GLY A 316 8.22 29.23 -21.80
N GLN A 317 8.22 27.90 -21.76
CA GLN A 317 9.09 27.06 -22.59
C GLN A 317 8.29 25.84 -23.04
N ASP A 318 8.41 25.52 -24.33
CA ASP A 318 7.56 24.55 -25.02
C ASP A 318 8.42 23.42 -25.60
N THR A 319 8.19 22.19 -25.15
CA THR A 319 8.82 20.97 -25.67
C THR A 319 7.78 19.86 -25.57
N PRO A 320 6.82 19.80 -26.51
CA PRO A 320 5.66 18.93 -26.41
C PRO A 320 6.09 17.47 -26.20
N PRO A 321 5.42 16.72 -25.31
CA PRO A 321 4.18 17.06 -24.60
C PRO A 321 4.32 17.94 -23.35
N LEU A 322 5.52 18.42 -23.01
CA LEU A 322 5.79 19.19 -21.80
C LEU A 322 5.83 20.70 -22.04
N PHE A 323 5.19 21.47 -21.15
CA PHE A 323 5.10 22.92 -21.26
C PHE A 323 5.34 23.58 -19.90
N ALA A 324 6.37 24.42 -19.79
CA ALA A 324 6.47 25.37 -18.69
C ALA A 324 5.58 26.57 -19.02
N LEU A 325 4.68 26.93 -18.10
CA LEU A 325 3.66 27.93 -18.38
C LEU A 325 4.27 29.34 -18.53
N PRO A 326 3.77 30.18 -19.46
CA PRO A 326 4.15 31.59 -19.50
C PRO A 326 3.78 32.29 -18.20
N GLY A 327 4.74 32.98 -17.58
CA GLY A 327 4.51 33.70 -16.32
C GLY A 327 3.41 34.75 -16.42
N SER A 328 3.25 35.38 -17.60
CA SER A 328 2.21 36.37 -17.89
C SER A 328 0.77 35.83 -17.84
N THR A 329 0.58 34.52 -17.98
CA THR A 329 -0.75 33.88 -18.02
C THR A 329 -0.99 32.86 -16.91
N SER A 330 0.00 32.61 -16.05
CA SER A 330 -0.05 31.61 -14.96
C SER A 330 0.06 32.20 -13.55
N GLY A 331 -0.11 33.52 -13.42
CA GLY A 331 0.07 34.23 -12.15
C GLY A 331 1.53 34.19 -11.67
N GLY A 332 2.49 34.30 -12.60
CA GLY A 332 3.92 34.17 -12.36
C GLY A 332 4.45 32.73 -12.49
N ASN A 333 5.66 32.58 -13.05
CA ASN A 333 6.41 31.31 -13.08
C ASN A 333 7.84 31.51 -12.54
N GLY A 334 8.63 30.46 -12.34
CA GLY A 334 9.83 30.58 -11.51
C GLY A 334 9.44 30.78 -10.06
N VAL A 335 8.93 29.72 -9.45
CA VAL A 335 8.36 29.78 -8.12
C VAL A 335 9.40 29.49 -7.05
N TYR A 336 9.27 30.12 -5.88
CA TYR A 336 10.16 29.90 -4.75
C TYR A 336 9.48 30.13 -3.40
N THR A 337 10.07 29.55 -2.36
CA THR A 337 9.76 29.84 -0.94
C THR A 337 11.03 29.60 -0.11
N TYR A 338 11.42 30.56 0.73
CA TYR A 338 12.49 30.35 1.71
C TYR A 338 11.98 29.51 2.89
N GLY A 339 12.83 28.64 3.42
CA GLY A 339 12.48 27.81 4.57
C GLY A 339 13.02 26.39 4.47
N ALA A 340 12.44 25.48 5.26
CA ALA A 340 12.85 24.08 5.28
C ALA A 340 12.43 23.34 3.99
N ALA A 341 13.15 22.26 3.69
CA ALA A 341 12.83 21.34 2.58
C ALA A 341 11.36 20.90 2.62
N GLY A 342 10.70 20.89 1.45
CA GLY A 342 9.28 20.52 1.36
C GLY A 342 8.32 21.65 1.72
N SER A 343 8.76 22.89 1.66
CA SER A 343 7.87 24.06 1.66
C SER A 343 7.29 24.25 0.25
N PHE A 344 5.96 24.38 0.12
CA PHE A 344 5.36 24.60 -1.21
C PHE A 344 5.80 25.97 -1.79
N PRO A 345 6.38 26.01 -3.00
CA PRO A 345 6.86 27.26 -3.59
C PRO A 345 5.69 28.08 -4.15
N VAL A 346 5.38 29.20 -3.49
CA VAL A 346 4.19 30.03 -3.80
C VAL A 346 4.54 31.40 -4.38
N ASN A 347 5.76 31.90 -4.15
CA ASN A 347 6.17 33.23 -4.61
C ASN A 347 6.80 33.14 -5.99
N SER A 348 6.77 34.21 -6.78
CA SER A 348 7.50 34.31 -8.05
C SER A 348 8.31 35.60 -8.10
N PHE A 349 9.51 35.54 -8.69
CA PHE A 349 10.35 36.72 -8.91
C PHE A 349 10.67 36.85 -10.39
N GLY A 350 10.17 37.91 -11.02
CA GLY A 350 10.53 38.29 -12.39
C GLY A 350 10.28 37.21 -13.46
N ASN A 351 9.41 36.23 -13.22
CA ASN A 351 9.25 35.06 -14.10
C ASN A 351 10.55 34.30 -14.37
N SER A 352 11.41 34.17 -13.35
CA SER A 352 12.76 33.62 -13.51
C SER A 352 12.77 32.13 -13.85
N ASN A 353 13.82 31.65 -14.49
CA ASN A 353 14.08 30.22 -14.62
C ASN A 353 15.12 29.80 -13.56
N TYR A 354 14.70 28.96 -12.61
CA TYR A 354 15.61 28.35 -11.61
C TYR A 354 16.20 27.01 -12.05
N TRP A 355 16.05 26.69 -13.35
CA TRP A 355 16.62 25.51 -14.00
C TRP A 355 16.19 24.20 -13.35
N VAL A 356 14.89 24.09 -13.07
CA VAL A 356 14.22 22.90 -12.54
C VAL A 356 13.39 22.27 -13.63
N ASP A 357 13.49 20.96 -13.81
CA ASP A 357 12.82 20.23 -14.87
C ASP A 357 12.19 18.93 -14.37
N VAL A 358 11.25 18.40 -15.13
CA VAL A 358 10.58 17.13 -14.89
C VAL A 358 11.06 16.06 -15.87
N VAL A 359 11.10 14.82 -15.38
CA VAL A 359 11.28 13.63 -16.21
C VAL A 359 9.90 13.03 -16.44
N PHE A 360 9.30 13.30 -17.60
CA PHE A 360 7.92 12.91 -17.90
C PHE A 360 7.85 11.81 -18.95
N GLN A 361 6.98 10.85 -18.76
CA GLN A 361 6.68 9.81 -19.74
C GLN A 361 5.19 9.84 -20.09
N ALA A 362 4.89 10.17 -21.34
CA ALA A 362 3.52 10.15 -21.85
C ALA A 362 2.95 8.73 -21.83
N THR A 363 1.72 8.57 -21.37
CA THR A 363 1.00 7.29 -21.37
C THR A 363 -0.41 7.39 -21.96
N GLY A 364 -0.98 8.60 -22.07
CA GLY A 364 -2.37 8.83 -22.49
C GLY A 364 -3.42 8.43 -21.44
N ALA A 365 -3.09 7.53 -20.52
CA ALA A 365 -3.97 7.12 -19.43
C ALA A 365 -4.09 8.21 -18.35
N GLN A 366 -5.33 8.57 -18.01
CA GLN A 366 -5.62 9.46 -16.88
C GLN A 366 -5.28 8.76 -15.54
N PRO A 367 -4.90 9.51 -14.49
CA PRO A 367 -4.77 8.93 -13.14
C PRO A 367 -6.08 8.26 -12.70
N PRO A 368 -6.03 7.13 -11.95
CA PRO A 368 -7.18 6.72 -11.14
C PRO A 368 -7.57 7.94 -10.29
N THR A 369 -8.88 8.27 -10.24
CA THR A 369 -9.41 9.48 -9.61
C THR A 369 -8.56 9.89 -8.40
N GLN A 370 -7.93 11.06 -8.48
CA GLN A 370 -7.14 11.66 -7.42
C GLN A 370 -7.89 11.48 -6.08
N PRO A 371 -7.20 11.13 -4.97
CA PRO A 371 -7.88 11.09 -3.67
C PRO A 371 -8.68 12.39 -3.51
N PRO A 372 -9.98 12.30 -3.13
CA PRO A 372 -10.84 13.46 -3.07
C PRO A 372 -10.12 14.54 -2.28
N GLY A 373 -10.04 15.74 -2.87
CA GLY A 373 -9.29 16.83 -2.28
C GLY A 373 -9.67 16.97 -0.81
N ASN A 374 -8.68 17.04 0.06
CA ASN A 374 -8.81 17.34 1.48
C ASN A 374 -9.32 18.79 1.73
N THR A 375 -9.86 19.45 0.69
CA THR A 375 -10.46 20.78 0.76
C THR A 375 -11.98 20.67 0.92
N PHE A 376 -12.48 21.21 2.03
CA PHE A 376 -13.88 21.20 2.43
C PHE A 376 -14.44 22.61 2.53
N ARG A 377 -15.75 22.71 2.36
CA ARG A 377 -16.56 23.94 2.35
C ARG A 377 -17.90 23.65 3.03
N LEU A 378 -18.52 24.64 3.66
CA LEU A 378 -19.85 24.55 4.26
C LEU A 378 -20.95 24.43 3.20
N PHE A 379 -20.74 25.02 2.02
CA PHE A 379 -21.74 25.03 0.95
C PHE A 379 -21.19 24.39 -0.34
N ALA A 380 -22.05 23.75 -1.13
CA ALA A 380 -21.67 23.28 -2.47
C ALA A 380 -21.38 24.48 -3.40
N ALA A 381 -20.51 24.32 -4.40
CA ALA A 381 -20.23 25.39 -5.37
C ALA A 381 -21.45 25.79 -6.21
N THR A 382 -22.47 24.93 -6.28
CA THR A 382 -23.76 25.19 -6.94
C THR A 382 -24.81 25.80 -6.02
N ALA A 383 -24.55 25.93 -4.72
CA ALA A 383 -25.51 26.49 -3.78
C ALA A 383 -25.67 28.01 -4.01
N THR A 384 -26.91 28.50 -3.92
CA THR A 384 -27.26 29.90 -4.17
C THR A 384 -28.18 30.45 -3.07
N PRO A 385 -28.07 31.74 -2.71
CA PRO A 385 -28.97 32.42 -1.78
C PRO A 385 -30.40 32.54 -2.30
N GLY A 386 -31.36 32.50 -1.38
CA GLY A 386 -32.73 32.90 -1.66
C GLY A 386 -32.84 34.41 -1.91
N THR A 387 -32.06 35.24 -1.20
CA THR A 387 -31.88 36.67 -1.53
C THR A 387 -30.44 36.98 -1.91
N ALA A 388 -30.18 37.11 -3.22
CA ALA A 388 -28.84 37.38 -3.74
C ALA A 388 -28.32 38.79 -3.43
N THR A 389 -29.19 39.80 -3.37
CA THR A 389 -28.80 41.20 -3.14
C THR A 389 -29.76 41.82 -2.12
N ALA A 390 -29.27 42.17 -0.93
CA ALA A 390 -30.02 42.98 0.03
C ALA A 390 -30.22 44.41 -0.50
N ASN A 391 -31.33 45.05 -0.12
CA ASN A 391 -31.60 46.47 -0.40
C ASN A 391 -30.91 47.44 0.59
N ASP A 392 -30.06 46.91 1.47
CA ASP A 392 -29.22 47.66 2.40
C ASP A 392 -27.94 48.12 1.71
N THR A 393 -27.66 49.42 1.75
CA THR A 393 -26.50 50.04 1.10
C THR A 393 -25.43 50.54 2.08
N ALA A 394 -25.62 50.31 3.38
CA ALA A 394 -24.64 50.70 4.39
C ALA A 394 -23.43 49.75 4.40
N ALA A 395 -22.25 50.30 4.72
CA ALA A 395 -21.04 49.53 4.88
C ALA A 395 -21.16 48.56 6.07
N ILE A 396 -20.91 47.28 5.84
CA ILE A 396 -21.21 46.20 6.79
C ILE A 396 -20.21 45.04 6.67
N GLU A 397 -19.84 44.43 7.78
CA GLU A 397 -19.17 43.12 7.81
C GLU A 397 -20.21 42.05 8.15
N VAL A 398 -20.25 40.95 7.41
CA VAL A 398 -21.16 39.81 7.65
C VAL A 398 -20.39 38.49 7.66
N GLY A 399 -20.86 37.48 8.41
CA GLY A 399 -20.11 36.25 8.61
C GLY A 399 -20.86 35.07 9.22
N VAL A 400 -20.12 33.98 9.41
CA VAL A 400 -20.57 32.70 9.95
C VAL A 400 -19.64 32.22 11.07
N LYS A 401 -20.21 31.71 12.17
CA LYS A 401 -19.51 30.93 13.19
C LYS A 401 -19.45 29.47 12.75
N PHE A 402 -18.25 28.88 12.73
CA PHE A 402 -18.05 27.50 12.33
C PHE A 402 -17.04 26.76 13.22
N ARG A 403 -17.03 25.43 13.14
CA ARG A 403 -16.00 24.54 13.70
C ARG A 403 -15.63 23.46 12.67
N ALA A 404 -14.46 22.84 12.84
CA ALA A 404 -14.05 21.65 12.10
C ALA A 404 -13.94 20.44 13.04
N ASP A 405 -14.22 19.23 12.55
CA ASP A 405 -14.07 17.98 13.31
C ASP A 405 -12.62 17.50 13.42
N VAL A 406 -11.77 18.00 12.53
CA VAL A 406 -10.36 17.64 12.44
C VAL A 406 -9.50 18.89 12.42
N ASP A 407 -8.25 18.76 12.88
CA ASP A 407 -7.27 19.82 12.73
C ASP A 407 -7.00 20.04 11.22
N GLY A 408 -6.77 21.29 10.85
CA GLY A 408 -6.50 21.63 9.46
C GLY A 408 -6.12 23.09 9.31
N GLN A 409 -6.16 23.58 8.08
CA GLN A 409 -5.84 24.96 7.74
C GLN A 409 -7.00 25.61 7.00
N VAL A 410 -7.39 26.81 7.41
CA VAL A 410 -8.23 27.66 6.58
C VAL A 410 -7.31 28.36 5.58
N LYS A 411 -7.46 27.99 4.30
CA LYS A 411 -6.72 28.58 3.18
C LYS A 411 -7.28 29.91 2.74
N GLY A 412 -8.54 30.19 3.05
CA GLY A 412 -9.22 31.34 2.53
C GLY A 412 -10.69 31.41 2.95
N VAL A 413 -11.34 32.46 2.48
CA VAL A 413 -12.77 32.70 2.67
C VAL A 413 -13.39 32.92 1.30
N ARG A 414 -14.64 32.49 1.16
CA ARG A 414 -15.45 32.83 0.00
C ARG A 414 -16.81 33.35 0.44
N PHE A 415 -17.44 34.14 -0.41
CA PHE A 415 -18.81 34.62 -0.18
C PHE A 415 -19.61 34.59 -1.48
N TYR A 416 -20.94 34.51 -1.37
CA TYR A 416 -21.81 34.65 -2.52
C TYR A 416 -22.09 36.12 -2.81
N LYS A 417 -21.81 36.56 -4.03
CA LYS A 417 -22.00 37.93 -4.49
C LYS A 417 -23.26 38.07 -5.34
N GLY A 418 -24.17 38.95 -4.93
CA GLY A 418 -25.24 39.46 -5.78
C GLY A 418 -24.80 40.67 -6.61
N SER A 419 -25.55 40.98 -7.67
CA SER A 419 -25.24 42.08 -8.60
C SER A 419 -25.22 43.48 -7.95
N GLY A 420 -25.80 43.66 -6.76
CA GLY A 420 -25.75 44.92 -6.01
C GLY A 420 -24.65 44.99 -4.96
N ASN A 421 -23.94 43.89 -4.68
CA ASN A 421 -22.85 43.86 -3.70
C ASN A 421 -21.56 44.40 -4.35
N ASN A 422 -21.41 45.72 -4.34
CA ASN A 422 -20.36 46.43 -5.06
C ASN A 422 -19.28 46.99 -4.13
N GLY A 423 -18.13 47.34 -4.71
CA GLY A 423 -16.96 47.85 -3.98
C GLY A 423 -15.90 46.77 -3.71
N THR A 424 -14.84 47.15 -3.01
CA THR A 424 -13.71 46.26 -2.70
C THR A 424 -14.02 45.44 -1.45
N HIS A 425 -14.16 44.13 -1.62
CA HIS A 425 -14.44 43.22 -0.50
C HIS A 425 -13.16 42.74 0.18
N VAL A 426 -13.24 42.49 1.48
CA VAL A 426 -12.14 41.92 2.28
C VAL A 426 -12.67 40.70 3.02
N GLY A 427 -12.03 39.55 2.88
CA GLY A 427 -12.36 38.32 3.59
C GLY A 427 -11.50 38.19 4.84
N ASN A 428 -12.10 37.79 5.95
CA ASN A 428 -11.43 37.71 7.25
C ASN A 428 -11.72 36.39 7.97
N LEU A 429 -10.73 35.94 8.73
CA LEU A 429 -10.87 34.85 9.69
C LEU A 429 -10.50 35.35 11.09
N TRP A 430 -11.34 35.02 12.06
CA TRP A 430 -11.20 35.46 13.46
C TRP A 430 -11.29 34.28 14.42
N SER A 431 -10.66 34.42 15.57
CA SER A 431 -11.00 33.61 16.74
C SER A 431 -12.43 33.93 17.22
N ALA A 432 -13.05 33.03 17.97
CA ALA A 432 -14.37 33.30 18.59
C ALA A 432 -14.37 34.53 19.53
N ALA A 433 -13.21 34.92 20.07
CA ALA A 433 -13.07 36.10 20.93
C ALA A 433 -12.84 37.41 20.14
N GLY A 434 -12.75 37.36 18.81
CA GLY A 434 -12.60 38.53 17.95
C GLY A 434 -11.17 38.93 17.60
N ALA A 435 -10.16 38.14 17.99
CA ALA A 435 -8.79 38.36 17.51
C ALA A 435 -8.68 38.01 16.00
N PRO A 436 -8.10 38.90 15.15
CA PRO A 436 -7.88 38.62 13.74
C PRO A 436 -6.81 37.53 13.56
N LEU A 437 -7.11 36.54 12.71
CA LEU A 437 -6.21 35.43 12.40
C LEU A 437 -5.66 35.52 10.98
N ALA A 438 -6.49 35.93 10.01
CA ALA A 438 -6.05 36.27 8.66
C ALA A 438 -7.05 37.22 7.98
N SER A 439 -6.54 37.95 6.98
CA SER A 439 -7.33 38.86 6.15
C SER A 439 -6.76 38.86 4.74
N ALA A 440 -7.62 38.94 3.72
CA ALA A 440 -7.22 39.11 2.33
C ALA A 440 -8.27 39.90 1.54
N THR A 441 -7.80 40.78 0.67
CA THR A 441 -8.66 41.53 -0.25
C THR A 441 -9.05 40.66 -1.44
N PHE A 442 -10.34 40.59 -1.76
CA PHE A 442 -10.80 39.90 -2.97
C PHE A 442 -10.33 40.67 -4.21
N THR A 443 -9.73 39.96 -5.16
CA THR A 443 -9.25 40.52 -6.44
C THR A 443 -9.82 39.69 -7.58
N ASN A 444 -10.13 40.32 -8.71
CA ASN A 444 -10.72 39.67 -9.90
C ASN A 444 -12.10 39.02 -9.65
N GLU A 445 -12.94 39.67 -8.85
CA GLU A 445 -14.30 39.19 -8.60
C GLU A 445 -15.16 39.23 -9.87
N THR A 446 -16.09 38.28 -10.00
CA THR A 446 -17.13 38.31 -11.03
C THR A 446 -18.28 39.25 -10.66
N ALA A 447 -19.19 39.48 -11.62
CA ALA A 447 -20.38 40.33 -11.40
C ALA A 447 -21.40 39.72 -10.42
N ALA A 448 -21.46 38.39 -10.35
CA ALA A 448 -22.30 37.63 -9.42
C ALA A 448 -21.77 36.20 -9.25
N GLY A 449 -22.19 35.52 -8.19
CA GLY A 449 -21.82 34.15 -7.84
C GLY A 449 -20.76 34.07 -6.74
N TRP A 450 -20.24 32.88 -6.46
CA TRP A 450 -19.21 32.65 -5.45
C TRP A 450 -17.90 33.37 -5.80
N GLN A 451 -17.41 34.17 -4.86
CA GLN A 451 -16.09 34.81 -4.92
C GLN A 451 -15.20 34.18 -3.85
N GLU A 452 -13.98 33.78 -4.21
CA GLU A 452 -13.04 33.13 -3.30
C GLU A 452 -11.73 33.91 -3.24
N VAL A 453 -11.18 34.06 -2.03
CA VAL A 453 -9.85 34.63 -1.80
C VAL A 453 -9.04 33.69 -0.93
N THR A 454 -7.74 33.58 -1.24
CA THR A 454 -6.79 32.82 -0.42
C THR A 454 -5.99 33.75 0.47
N PHE A 455 -5.70 33.30 1.69
CA PHE A 455 -4.79 33.98 2.60
C PHE A 455 -3.35 33.76 2.18
N SER A 456 -2.50 34.78 2.34
CA SER A 456 -1.06 34.68 2.07
C SER A 456 -0.36 33.63 2.93
N THR A 457 -0.88 33.41 4.14
CA THR A 457 -0.50 32.31 5.03
C THR A 457 -1.76 31.57 5.47
N PRO A 458 -1.91 30.28 5.12
CA PRO A 458 -2.95 29.41 5.68
C PRO A 458 -2.99 29.47 7.20
N VAL A 459 -4.19 29.58 7.79
CA VAL A 459 -4.35 29.64 9.24
C VAL A 459 -4.64 28.24 9.76
N ALA A 460 -3.74 27.69 10.58
CA ALA A 460 -4.02 26.45 11.30
C ALA A 460 -5.18 26.67 12.28
N ILE A 461 -6.20 25.80 12.20
CA ILE A 461 -7.33 25.77 13.13
C ILE A 461 -7.37 24.42 13.84
N THR A 462 -7.85 24.45 15.08
CA THR A 462 -7.94 23.27 15.95
C THR A 462 -9.35 22.68 15.88
N ALA A 463 -9.44 21.35 15.77
CA ALA A 463 -10.69 20.62 15.81
C ALA A 463 -11.55 21.01 17.03
N GLY A 464 -12.86 21.06 16.84
CA GLY A 464 -13.83 21.42 17.87
C GLY A 464 -13.78 22.88 18.34
N THR A 465 -12.83 23.69 17.88
CA THR A 465 -12.72 25.11 18.25
C THR A 465 -13.62 25.96 17.34
N THR A 466 -14.31 26.93 17.94
CA THR A 466 -15.17 27.86 17.20
C THR A 466 -14.36 29.02 16.63
N TYR A 467 -14.57 29.31 15.35
CA TYR A 467 -13.99 30.44 14.62
C TYR A 467 -15.08 31.23 13.90
N VAL A 468 -14.76 32.44 13.45
CA VAL A 468 -15.65 33.27 12.63
C VAL A 468 -14.98 33.52 11.28
N ALA A 469 -15.67 33.20 10.20
CA ALA A 469 -15.32 33.64 8.85
C ALA A 469 -16.27 34.75 8.43
N SER A 470 -15.75 35.84 7.89
CA SER A 470 -16.54 37.00 7.49
C SER A 470 -16.02 37.65 6.21
N TYR A 471 -16.84 38.49 5.60
CA TYR A 471 -16.37 39.44 4.60
C TYR A 471 -16.94 40.85 4.82
N PHE A 472 -16.16 41.85 4.45
CA PHE A 472 -16.53 43.26 4.46
C PHE A 472 -17.19 43.65 3.13
N ALA A 473 -18.41 44.20 3.20
CA ALA A 473 -19.16 44.78 2.11
C ALA A 473 -19.21 46.31 2.27
N PRO A 474 -18.33 47.07 1.60
CA PRO A 474 -18.19 48.52 1.84
C PRO A 474 -19.40 49.35 1.40
N LEU A 475 -20.29 48.81 0.55
CA LEU A 475 -21.49 49.48 0.04
C LEU A 475 -22.76 48.64 0.28
N GLY A 476 -22.74 47.74 1.27
CA GLY A 476 -23.85 46.83 1.54
C GLY A 476 -24.11 45.86 0.37
N GLY A 477 -25.37 45.51 0.14
CA GLY A 477 -25.80 44.66 -0.96
C GLY A 477 -25.55 43.16 -0.76
N TYR A 478 -25.20 42.73 0.45
CA TYR A 478 -24.86 41.34 0.79
C TYR A 478 -25.98 40.34 0.46
N SER A 479 -25.60 39.08 0.24
CA SER A 479 -26.56 37.97 0.11
C SER A 479 -27.02 37.49 1.49
N PHE A 480 -28.29 37.09 1.62
CA PHE A 480 -28.77 36.51 2.87
C PHE A 480 -29.99 35.60 2.70
N ASP A 481 -30.18 34.71 3.67
CA ASP A 481 -31.46 34.04 3.93
C ASP A 481 -31.82 34.12 5.41
N ASN A 482 -32.98 34.71 5.72
CA ASN A 482 -33.48 34.80 7.10
C ASN A 482 -33.69 33.40 7.68
N ASN A 483 -33.29 33.20 8.93
CA ASN A 483 -33.38 31.92 9.65
C ASN A 483 -32.53 30.78 9.03
N GLY A 484 -31.71 31.06 8.02
CA GLY A 484 -30.93 30.06 7.28
C GLY A 484 -29.92 29.27 8.11
N LEU A 485 -29.50 29.77 9.28
CA LEU A 485 -28.60 29.08 10.22
C LEU A 485 -29.27 28.72 11.56
N THR A 486 -30.61 28.71 11.64
CA THR A 486 -31.32 28.33 12.87
C THR A 486 -30.92 26.92 13.36
N ALA A 487 -30.87 25.96 12.42
CA ALA A 487 -30.41 24.60 12.66
C ALA A 487 -28.91 24.40 12.39
N GLY A 488 -28.21 25.42 11.88
CA GLY A 488 -26.84 25.31 11.38
C GLY A 488 -26.77 24.65 10.00
N VAL A 489 -25.55 24.44 9.52
CA VAL A 489 -25.26 23.69 8.29
C VAL A 489 -24.19 22.66 8.62
N ASP A 490 -24.47 21.41 8.32
CA ASP A 490 -23.56 20.29 8.56
C ASP A 490 -23.00 19.79 7.23
N ALA A 491 -21.69 19.95 7.05
CA ALA A 491 -20.94 19.54 5.87
C ALA A 491 -19.60 18.94 6.31
N PRO A 492 -19.59 17.72 6.89
CA PRO A 492 -18.41 17.16 7.54
C PRO A 492 -17.16 17.20 6.65
N PRO A 493 -15.99 17.60 7.20
CA PRO A 493 -15.72 17.85 8.62
C PRO A 493 -16.09 19.25 9.12
N LEU A 494 -16.78 20.10 8.33
CA LEU A 494 -17.13 21.46 8.72
C LEU A 494 -18.58 21.58 9.21
N HIS A 495 -18.77 22.42 10.23
CA HIS A 495 -20.07 22.69 10.82
C HIS A 495 -20.27 24.20 10.99
N ALA A 496 -21.29 24.77 10.35
CA ALA A 496 -21.84 26.05 10.76
C ALA A 496 -22.76 25.82 11.97
N LEU A 497 -22.45 26.46 13.09
CA LEU A 497 -23.10 26.14 14.36
C LEU A 497 -24.61 26.49 14.36
N PRO A 498 -25.49 25.70 15.00
CA PRO A 498 -26.91 26.02 15.10
C PRO A 498 -27.13 27.32 15.88
N GLY A 499 -27.66 28.35 15.22
CA GLY A 499 -27.87 29.67 15.82
C GLY A 499 -28.80 29.64 17.04
N ALA A 500 -29.77 28.72 17.06
CA ALA A 500 -30.70 28.55 18.18
C ALA A 500 -30.03 28.11 19.50
N THR A 501 -28.83 27.53 19.44
CA THR A 501 -28.10 27.00 20.62
C THR A 501 -26.71 27.60 20.80
N THR A 502 -26.27 28.44 19.86
CA THR A 502 -24.94 29.08 19.89
C THR A 502 -25.03 30.41 20.63
N ALA A 503 -24.14 30.64 21.60
CA ALA A 503 -24.09 31.92 22.33
C ALA A 503 -23.89 33.10 21.36
N GLY A 504 -24.77 34.10 21.45
CA GLY A 504 -24.80 35.25 20.54
C GLY A 504 -25.28 34.94 19.11
N GLY A 505 -25.97 33.82 18.90
CA GLY A 505 -26.51 33.40 17.59
C GLY A 505 -25.45 32.97 16.57
N ASN A 506 -25.89 32.60 15.37
CA ASN A 506 -25.04 32.44 14.18
C ASN A 506 -25.59 33.29 13.03
N GLY A 507 -24.82 33.55 11.98
CA GLY A 507 -25.15 34.64 11.06
C GLY A 507 -24.85 35.96 11.73
N VAL A 508 -23.57 36.33 11.73
CA VAL A 508 -23.08 37.49 12.46
C VAL A 508 -22.87 38.69 11.57
N PHE A 509 -23.04 39.89 12.10
CA PHE A 509 -22.82 41.14 11.39
C PHE A 509 -22.35 42.28 12.29
N VAL A 510 -21.79 43.34 11.69
CA VAL A 510 -21.57 44.65 12.32
C VAL A 510 -21.53 45.75 11.24
N TYR A 511 -22.17 46.89 11.49
CA TYR A 511 -22.08 48.06 10.61
C TYR A 511 -20.83 48.89 10.92
N GLY A 512 -20.15 49.38 9.88
CA GLY A 512 -18.95 50.20 10.03
C GLY A 512 -18.32 50.55 8.70
N SER A 513 -17.60 51.67 8.64
CA SER A 513 -16.88 52.11 7.43
C SER A 513 -15.57 51.35 7.17
N THR A 514 -15.18 50.43 8.07
CA THR A 514 -13.99 49.59 7.97
C THR A 514 -14.29 48.18 8.47
N SER A 515 -13.51 47.20 8.00
CA SER A 515 -13.66 45.81 8.42
C SER A 515 -13.35 45.63 9.90
N THR A 516 -14.30 45.07 10.65
CA THR A 516 -14.24 44.87 12.11
C THR A 516 -14.93 43.56 12.49
N PHE A 517 -14.62 43.01 13.67
CA PHE A 517 -15.16 41.71 14.10
C PHE A 517 -16.70 41.74 14.23
N PRO A 518 -17.45 40.89 13.50
CA PRO A 518 -18.90 40.88 13.55
C PRO A 518 -19.40 40.11 14.78
N ASN A 519 -20.01 40.83 15.73
CA ASN A 519 -20.48 40.28 17.01
C ASN A 519 -22.00 40.41 17.24
N GLY A 520 -22.74 41.07 16.34
CA GLY A 520 -24.20 41.08 16.34
C GLY A 520 -24.76 39.90 15.55
N SER A 521 -25.99 39.47 15.81
CA SER A 521 -26.71 38.47 15.00
C SER A 521 -28.16 38.89 14.82
N TYR A 522 -28.72 38.62 13.64
CA TYR A 522 -30.11 38.94 13.31
C TYR A 522 -30.77 37.71 12.70
N GLN A 523 -31.87 37.25 13.31
CA GLN A 523 -32.70 36.11 12.87
C GLN A 523 -31.91 34.86 12.44
N ASN A 524 -30.74 34.59 13.04
CA ASN A 524 -29.86 33.51 12.62
C ASN A 524 -29.65 33.43 11.09
N SER A 525 -29.51 34.57 10.41
CA SER A 525 -29.46 34.63 8.94
C SER A 525 -28.23 33.95 8.37
N ASN A 526 -28.36 33.23 7.25
CA ASN A 526 -27.20 32.78 6.49
C ASN A 526 -26.74 33.92 5.56
N TYR A 527 -25.60 34.55 5.82
CA TYR A 527 -25.02 35.59 4.96
C TYR A 527 -24.17 35.04 3.80
N TRP A 528 -24.24 33.73 3.55
CA TRP A 528 -23.56 33.06 2.43
C TRP A 528 -22.04 33.27 2.42
N VAL A 529 -21.46 33.23 3.62
CA VAL A 529 -20.01 33.23 3.86
C VAL A 529 -19.56 31.80 4.12
N ASP A 530 -18.43 31.43 3.55
CA ASP A 530 -17.91 30.07 3.60
C ASP A 530 -16.39 30.07 3.75
N VAL A 531 -15.85 28.97 4.24
CA VAL A 531 -14.43 28.76 4.44
C VAL A 531 -13.88 27.79 3.40
N VAL A 532 -12.64 28.05 2.99
CA VAL A 532 -11.84 27.09 2.22
C VAL A 532 -10.96 26.35 3.22
N PHE A 533 -11.46 25.26 3.79
CA PHE A 533 -10.75 24.49 4.80
C PHE A 533 -10.00 23.34 4.15
N GLU A 534 -8.74 23.14 4.51
CA GLU A 534 -7.97 21.95 4.15
C GLU A 534 -7.67 21.14 5.40
N SER A 535 -8.12 19.88 5.48
CA SER A 535 -7.81 19.03 6.63
C SER A 535 -6.36 18.54 6.58
N ASN A 536 -5.76 18.32 7.75
CA ASN A 536 -4.39 17.75 7.88
C ASN A 536 -4.31 16.26 7.46
N GLY A 537 -5.44 15.62 7.17
CA GLY A 537 -5.58 14.23 6.74
C GLY A 537 -7.04 13.92 6.38
N PRO A 538 -7.34 12.78 5.74
CA PRO A 538 -8.71 12.42 5.40
C PRO A 538 -9.62 12.43 6.66
N PRO A 539 -10.90 12.81 6.52
CA PRO A 539 -11.83 12.80 7.63
C PRO A 539 -12.02 11.37 8.16
N PRO A 540 -12.38 11.22 9.45
CA PRO A 540 -12.62 9.92 10.05
C PRO A 540 -13.71 9.15 9.31
N ARG A 541 -13.48 7.86 9.07
CA ARG A 541 -14.54 6.95 8.63
C ARG A 541 -15.57 6.84 9.76
N PRO A 542 -16.88 6.95 9.44
CA PRO A 542 -17.91 6.95 10.46
C PRO A 542 -18.08 5.55 11.07
N GLY A 543 -18.40 5.51 12.37
CA GLY A 543 -18.86 4.31 13.05
C GLY A 543 -17.83 3.66 13.96
N VAL A 544 -18.30 2.62 14.65
CA VAL A 544 -17.52 1.73 15.51
C VAL A 544 -17.80 0.31 15.06
N HIS A 545 -16.75 -0.49 14.88
CA HIS A 545 -16.88 -1.90 14.51
C HIS A 545 -16.41 -2.80 15.64
N GLY A 546 -17.23 -3.77 16.04
CA GLY A 546 -16.96 -4.65 17.18
C GLY A 546 -17.39 -4.03 18.51
N ALA A 547 -17.09 -4.73 19.60
CA ALA A 547 -17.43 -4.33 20.96
C ALA A 547 -16.48 -4.98 21.96
N GLY A 548 -16.25 -4.32 23.09
CA GLY A 548 -15.42 -4.85 24.16
C GLY A 548 -14.71 -3.76 24.95
N PRO A 549 -13.96 -4.12 26.00
CA PRO A 549 -13.24 -3.17 26.84
C PRO A 549 -12.02 -2.53 26.16
N VAL A 550 -11.56 -3.04 25.02
CA VAL A 550 -10.42 -2.51 24.27
C VAL A 550 -10.94 -1.74 23.04
N LEU A 551 -10.56 -0.47 22.92
CA LEU A 551 -10.78 0.35 21.72
C LEU A 551 -9.47 0.47 20.94
N VAL A 552 -9.48 0.09 19.66
CA VAL A 552 -8.40 0.38 18.73
C VAL A 552 -8.77 1.62 17.93
N ALA A 553 -7.97 2.67 18.07
CA ALA A 553 -8.14 3.92 17.36
C ALA A 553 -7.20 3.98 16.15
N THR A 554 -7.78 3.83 14.96
CA THR A 554 -7.11 3.82 13.65
C THR A 554 -7.02 5.23 13.06
N SER A 555 -6.27 5.36 11.98
CA SER A 555 -6.09 6.61 11.24
C SER A 555 -6.39 6.38 9.75
N PRO A 556 -7.37 7.09 9.16
CA PRO A 556 -7.65 6.96 7.74
C PRO A 556 -6.50 7.48 6.86
N GLY A 557 -5.60 8.32 7.41
CA GLY A 557 -4.39 8.78 6.75
C GLY A 557 -3.20 7.82 6.85
N ASN A 558 -3.34 6.72 7.62
CA ASN A 558 -2.31 5.71 7.79
C ASN A 558 -2.94 4.30 7.90
N PRO A 559 -3.23 3.64 6.76
CA PRO A 559 -3.93 2.35 6.73
C PRO A 559 -3.21 1.22 7.47
N PHE A 560 -1.90 1.32 7.72
CA PHE A 560 -1.17 0.39 8.61
C PHE A 560 -1.85 0.24 9.98
N THR A 561 -2.48 1.30 10.49
CA THR A 561 -3.17 1.25 11.78
C THR A 561 -4.37 0.29 11.79
N ASP A 562 -4.99 0.01 10.63
CA ASP A 562 -6.10 -0.95 10.51
C ASP A 562 -5.62 -2.38 10.78
N TYR A 563 -4.35 -2.68 10.51
CA TYR A 563 -3.75 -4.00 10.72
C TYR A 563 -3.57 -4.35 12.21
N LEU A 564 -3.77 -3.41 13.12
CA LEU A 564 -3.81 -3.70 14.57
C LEU A 564 -4.95 -4.66 14.92
N ARG A 565 -6.06 -4.63 14.17
CA ARG A 565 -7.13 -5.62 14.27
C ARG A 565 -6.60 -7.04 14.08
N GLU A 566 -5.88 -7.27 12.98
CA GLU A 566 -5.30 -8.58 12.65
C GLU A 566 -4.33 -9.05 13.75
N ILE A 567 -3.53 -8.14 14.32
CA ILE A 567 -2.63 -8.46 15.44
C ILE A 567 -3.41 -8.95 16.67
N LEU A 568 -4.50 -8.26 17.04
CA LEU A 568 -5.33 -8.67 18.18
C LEU A 568 -6.04 -10.00 17.92
N GLU A 569 -6.56 -10.20 16.72
CA GLU A 569 -7.23 -11.44 16.29
C GLU A 569 -6.26 -12.63 16.25
N ALA A 570 -5.04 -12.44 15.73
CA ALA A 570 -3.98 -13.45 15.73
C ALA A 570 -3.63 -13.88 17.17
N GLU A 571 -3.45 -12.91 18.08
CA GLU A 571 -3.24 -13.18 19.51
C GLU A 571 -4.50 -13.73 20.22
N GLY A 572 -5.67 -13.71 19.59
CA GLY A 572 -6.91 -14.26 20.13
C GLY A 572 -7.64 -13.34 21.09
N ILE A 573 -7.33 -12.05 21.08
CA ILE A 573 -8.13 -11.02 21.75
C ILE A 573 -9.35 -10.77 20.87
N ALA A 574 -10.48 -11.41 21.18
CA ALA A 574 -11.70 -11.35 20.36
C ALA A 574 -12.70 -10.23 20.76
N ALA A 575 -12.52 -9.63 21.95
CA ALA A 575 -13.44 -8.64 22.51
C ALA A 575 -12.84 -7.23 22.46
N PHE A 576 -12.87 -6.61 21.29
CA PHE A 576 -12.44 -5.24 21.06
C PHE A 576 -13.34 -4.52 20.05
N ALA A 577 -13.28 -3.20 20.07
CA ALA A 577 -13.89 -2.32 19.09
C ALA A 577 -12.82 -1.57 18.31
N THR A 578 -13.13 -1.15 17.08
CA THR A 578 -12.26 -0.29 16.27
C THR A 578 -13.02 0.94 15.80
N THR A 579 -12.35 2.09 15.79
CA THR A 579 -12.86 3.36 15.25
C THR A 579 -11.70 4.18 14.71
N ASP A 580 -11.95 5.11 13.80
CA ASP A 580 -10.97 6.15 13.52
C ASP A 580 -10.87 7.12 14.70
N ALA A 581 -9.65 7.58 15.02
CA ALA A 581 -9.41 8.35 16.24
C ALA A 581 -10.14 9.69 16.26
N GLY A 582 -10.43 10.30 15.11
CA GLY A 582 -11.21 11.54 15.05
C GLY A 582 -12.65 11.40 15.58
N ASN A 583 -13.18 10.18 15.71
CA ASN A 583 -14.48 9.94 16.32
C ASN A 583 -14.44 10.08 17.86
N ILE A 584 -13.26 10.02 18.49
CA ILE A 584 -13.09 10.12 19.94
C ILE A 584 -13.47 11.51 20.44
N GLY A 585 -14.41 11.56 21.38
CA GLY A 585 -14.94 12.81 21.94
C GLY A 585 -16.02 13.47 21.07
N VAL A 586 -16.34 12.88 19.92
CA VAL A 586 -17.41 13.34 19.02
C VAL A 586 -18.57 12.35 19.03
N SER A 587 -18.36 11.16 18.48
CA SER A 587 -19.35 10.06 18.43
C SER A 587 -18.96 8.87 19.30
N VAL A 588 -17.71 8.82 19.80
CA VAL A 588 -17.18 7.77 20.65
C VAL A 588 -16.77 8.32 22.01
N SER A 589 -17.36 7.78 23.08
CA SER A 589 -17.00 8.07 24.46
C SER A 589 -15.93 7.08 24.95
N LEU A 590 -14.80 7.59 25.45
CA LEU A 590 -13.77 6.71 26.04
C LEU A 590 -14.22 6.02 27.33
N ASN A 591 -15.23 6.53 28.03
CA ASN A 591 -15.72 5.94 29.28
C ASN A 591 -16.34 4.54 29.08
N ASP A 592 -16.72 4.20 27.84
CA ASP A 592 -17.25 2.90 27.47
C ASP A 592 -16.13 1.83 27.40
N TYR A 593 -14.87 2.26 27.40
CA TYR A 593 -13.70 1.41 27.21
C TYR A 593 -12.76 1.48 28.43
N LYS A 594 -11.91 0.45 28.57
CA LYS A 594 -10.88 0.33 29.62
C LYS A 594 -9.47 0.47 29.07
N VAL A 595 -9.28 0.13 27.80
CA VAL A 595 -8.00 0.28 27.10
C VAL A 595 -8.22 1.01 25.79
N LEU A 596 -7.33 1.95 25.46
CA LEU A 596 -7.21 2.60 24.16
C LEU A 596 -5.87 2.20 23.53
N VAL A 597 -5.91 1.45 22.43
CA VAL A 597 -4.76 1.22 21.56
C VAL A 597 -4.80 2.25 20.44
N LEU A 598 -3.91 3.23 20.49
CA LEU A 598 -3.83 4.33 19.54
C LEU A 598 -2.76 4.03 18.49
N GLY A 599 -3.18 3.84 17.23
CA GLY A 599 -2.28 3.72 16.09
C GLY A 599 -1.49 5.01 15.83
N GLU A 600 -0.46 4.94 14.99
CA GLU A 600 0.39 6.09 14.64
C GLU A 600 -0.44 7.21 14.00
N GLN A 601 -0.68 8.28 14.77
CA GLN A 601 -1.36 9.51 14.35
C GLN A 601 -1.20 10.65 15.35
N THR A 602 -1.63 11.84 14.95
CA THR A 602 -1.74 13.01 15.82
C THR A 602 -3.18 13.19 16.29
N LEU A 603 -3.38 13.33 17.59
CA LEU A 603 -4.67 13.71 18.18
C LEU A 603 -4.80 15.25 18.26
N SER A 604 -6.03 15.77 18.20
CA SER A 604 -6.26 17.20 18.45
C SER A 604 -5.99 17.57 19.92
N ALA A 605 -5.82 18.85 20.23
CA ALA A 605 -5.59 19.30 21.61
C ALA A 605 -6.74 18.92 22.56
N ALA A 606 -7.98 18.97 22.08
CA ALA A 606 -9.16 18.56 22.83
C ALA A 606 -9.13 17.05 23.13
N GLN A 607 -8.74 16.23 22.14
CA GLN A 607 -8.59 14.79 22.32
C GLN A 607 -7.44 14.43 23.25
N VAL A 608 -6.30 15.12 23.18
CA VAL A 608 -5.19 14.93 24.13
C VAL A 608 -5.66 15.19 25.56
N THR A 609 -6.45 16.26 25.77
CA THR A 609 -7.03 16.56 27.09
C THR A 609 -7.99 15.46 27.55
N LEU A 610 -8.88 15.02 26.66
CA LEU A 610 -9.85 13.96 26.93
C LEU A 610 -9.15 12.64 27.31
N VAL A 611 -8.18 12.20 26.50
CA VAL A 611 -7.39 10.99 26.76
C VAL A 611 -6.60 11.13 28.07
N THR A 612 -5.98 12.29 28.32
CA THR A 612 -5.22 12.54 29.56
C THR A 612 -6.11 12.41 30.80
N ASN A 613 -7.30 13.02 30.78
CA ASN A 613 -8.26 12.93 31.89
C ASN A 613 -8.75 11.49 32.10
N TRP A 614 -9.08 10.79 31.00
CA TRP A 614 -9.52 9.41 31.03
C TRP A 614 -8.44 8.46 31.59
N VAL A 615 -7.18 8.60 31.15
CA VAL A 615 -6.06 7.82 31.71
C VAL A 615 -5.89 8.14 33.20
N THR A 616 -5.91 9.43 33.58
CA THR A 616 -5.78 9.84 35.00
C THR A 616 -6.85 9.20 35.88
N ALA A 617 -8.07 9.01 35.34
CA ALA A 617 -9.20 8.36 36.02
C ALA A 617 -9.16 6.81 36.00
N GLY A 618 -8.09 6.18 35.50
CA GLY A 618 -7.94 4.72 35.51
C GLY A 618 -7.93 4.04 34.14
N GLY A 619 -8.03 4.80 33.04
CA GLY A 619 -7.88 4.27 31.69
C GLY A 619 -6.46 3.77 31.38
N SER A 620 -6.33 2.82 30.47
CA SER A 620 -5.04 2.37 29.94
C SER A 620 -4.83 2.84 28.51
N LEU A 621 -3.83 3.69 28.27
CA LEU A 621 -3.39 4.07 26.92
C LEU A 621 -2.20 3.21 26.47
N VAL A 622 -2.27 2.68 25.25
CA VAL A 622 -1.14 2.12 24.50
C VAL A 622 -1.01 2.90 23.20
N ALA A 623 0.04 3.70 23.04
CA ALA A 623 0.25 4.50 21.83
C ALA A 623 1.41 3.97 20.99
N LEU A 624 1.20 3.84 19.67
CA LEU A 624 2.18 3.33 18.72
C LEU A 624 2.75 4.48 17.91
N ARG A 625 4.08 4.67 17.95
CA ARG A 625 4.80 5.83 17.42
C ARG A 625 4.08 7.17 17.71
N PRO A 626 3.92 7.54 18.99
CA PRO A 626 3.06 8.65 19.38
C PRO A 626 3.60 10.02 18.93
N ALA A 627 2.67 10.87 18.46
CA ALA A 627 2.94 12.27 18.16
C ALA A 627 3.48 13.05 19.37
N ALA A 628 4.17 14.16 19.10
CA ALA A 628 4.87 14.95 20.13
C ALA A 628 3.93 15.52 21.21
N ASN A 629 2.68 15.81 20.86
CA ASN A 629 1.69 16.37 21.79
C ASN A 629 1.23 15.37 22.88
N LEU A 630 1.56 14.08 22.78
CA LEU A 630 1.32 13.08 23.83
C LEU A 630 2.52 12.85 24.76
N GLN A 631 3.67 13.50 24.52
CA GLN A 631 4.92 13.27 25.27
C GLN A 631 4.76 13.39 26.78
N SER A 632 4.06 14.42 27.26
CA SER A 632 3.84 14.65 28.69
C SER A 632 3.06 13.49 29.34
N LEU A 633 1.95 13.09 28.72
CA LEU A 633 1.12 11.98 29.19
C LEU A 633 1.92 10.67 29.21
N LEU A 634 2.70 10.41 28.17
CA LEU A 634 3.49 9.17 28.00
C LEU A 634 4.82 9.19 28.76
N GLY A 635 5.21 10.33 29.34
CA GLY A 635 6.47 10.50 30.08
C GLY A 635 7.71 10.35 29.22
N LEU A 636 7.67 10.98 28.05
CA LEU A 636 8.74 10.96 27.05
C LEU A 636 9.42 12.32 26.98
N ASN A 637 10.73 12.31 26.81
CA ASN A 637 11.46 13.51 26.39
C ASN A 637 11.22 13.78 24.89
N ALA A 638 11.58 14.98 24.45
CA ALA A 638 11.55 15.34 23.03
C ALA A 638 12.40 14.34 22.21
N SER A 639 11.93 14.04 20.99
CA SER A 639 12.67 13.16 20.09
C SER A 639 13.99 13.79 19.67
N GLN A 640 15.04 12.97 19.65
CA GLN A 640 16.39 13.37 19.21
C GLN A 640 16.68 12.93 17.76
N GLY A 641 15.64 12.48 17.04
CA GLY A 641 15.73 12.00 15.67
C GLY A 641 14.91 10.74 15.47
N THR A 642 15.16 10.01 14.39
CA THR A 642 14.55 8.72 14.10
C THR A 642 15.61 7.70 13.70
N GLN A 643 15.30 6.43 13.92
CA GLN A 643 16.09 5.31 13.45
C GLN A 643 15.23 4.42 12.56
N ALA A 644 15.65 4.22 11.31
CA ALA A 644 14.99 3.34 10.37
C ALA A 644 15.50 1.91 10.55
N ASN A 645 14.56 1.01 10.88
CA ASN A 645 14.83 -0.38 11.23
C ASN A 645 15.85 -0.51 12.38
N GLY A 646 16.05 -1.71 12.88
CA GLY A 646 17.05 -1.98 13.88
C GLY A 646 16.58 -3.06 14.83
N TYR A 647 17.02 -2.98 16.08
CA TYR A 647 16.75 -4.02 17.05
C TYR A 647 16.09 -3.45 18.31
N ILE A 648 15.30 -4.29 18.98
CA ILE A 648 14.75 -4.06 20.31
C ILE A 648 15.18 -5.21 21.22
N LEU A 649 15.40 -4.92 22.50
CA LEU A 649 15.48 -5.94 23.54
C LEU A 649 14.41 -5.68 24.59
N VAL A 650 13.53 -6.66 24.79
CA VAL A 650 12.51 -6.62 25.84
C VAL A 650 13.12 -7.04 27.16
N ASN A 651 12.84 -6.30 28.23
CA ASN A 651 13.22 -6.72 29.58
C ASN A 651 12.36 -7.92 30.02
N ALA A 652 12.86 -9.13 29.78
CA ALA A 652 12.16 -10.37 30.06
C ALA A 652 12.06 -10.73 31.57
N THR A 653 12.66 -9.93 32.46
CA THR A 653 12.65 -10.21 33.91
C THR A 653 11.40 -9.67 34.62
N GLN A 654 10.62 -8.82 33.95
CA GLN A 654 9.45 -8.14 34.53
C GLN A 654 8.31 -8.05 33.52
N ALA A 655 7.07 -8.16 34.00
CA ALA A 655 5.89 -7.93 33.17
C ALA A 655 5.89 -6.50 32.60
N PRO A 656 5.46 -6.27 31.34
CA PRO A 656 4.84 -7.24 30.43
C PRO A 656 5.85 -8.05 29.60
N GLY A 657 7.16 -7.88 29.83
CA GLY A 657 8.21 -8.58 29.08
C GLY A 657 8.44 -10.03 29.51
N THR A 658 7.97 -10.44 30.69
CA THR A 658 8.13 -11.82 31.18
C THR A 658 7.69 -12.84 30.13
N GLY A 659 8.55 -13.81 29.84
CA GLY A 659 8.28 -14.88 28.87
C GLY A 659 8.48 -14.48 27.41
N ILE A 660 8.61 -13.19 27.06
CA ILE A 660 9.12 -12.76 25.76
C ILE A 660 10.60 -13.14 25.66
N THR A 661 11.10 -13.37 24.44
CA THR A 661 12.51 -13.71 24.22
C THR A 661 13.46 -12.71 24.92
N ALA A 662 14.52 -13.24 25.54
CA ALA A 662 15.56 -12.46 26.21
C ALA A 662 16.69 -12.06 25.23
N GLU A 663 16.49 -12.30 23.94
CA GLU A 663 17.39 -11.91 22.87
C GLU A 663 16.87 -10.69 22.12
N THR A 664 17.77 -9.94 21.48
CA THR A 664 17.38 -8.84 20.59
C THR A 664 16.53 -9.38 19.43
N MET A 665 15.53 -8.60 19.03
CA MET A 665 14.68 -8.83 17.87
C MET A 665 14.68 -7.61 16.96
N GLN A 666 14.53 -7.79 15.66
CA GLN A 666 14.41 -6.72 14.71
C GLN A 666 13.03 -6.09 14.74
N TYR A 667 13.01 -4.78 14.53
CA TYR A 667 11.82 -4.04 14.13
C TYR A 667 12.07 -3.42 12.76
N HIS A 668 11.01 -3.23 12.00
CA HIS A 668 11.06 -2.62 10.67
C HIS A 668 10.18 -1.37 10.61
N GLY A 669 10.63 -0.34 9.88
CA GLY A 669 10.02 0.99 9.88
C GLY A 669 10.78 2.00 10.76
N LEU A 670 10.18 3.16 11.01
CA LEU A 670 10.82 4.22 11.80
C LEU A 670 10.51 4.07 13.29
N ALA A 671 11.54 4.20 14.12
CA ALA A 671 11.41 4.44 15.56
C ALA A 671 11.86 5.86 15.90
N ASP A 672 11.14 6.53 16.81
CA ASP A 672 11.55 7.82 17.36
C ASP A 672 12.61 7.62 18.45
N LEU A 673 13.72 8.35 18.37
CA LEU A 673 14.80 8.27 19.34
C LEU A 673 14.46 9.07 20.59
N ARG A 674 13.81 8.41 21.56
CA ARG A 674 13.33 9.04 22.79
C ARG A 674 13.91 8.39 24.04
N THR A 675 14.30 9.23 24.98
CA THR A 675 14.52 8.86 26.37
C THR A 675 13.26 9.13 27.19
N VAL A 676 13.20 8.60 28.40
CA VAL A 676 12.04 8.71 29.29
C VAL A 676 12.32 9.66 30.44
N VAL A 677 11.28 10.29 30.98
CA VAL A 677 11.39 11.12 32.20
C VAL A 677 11.45 10.27 33.46
N ALA A 678 11.87 10.85 34.59
CA ALA A 678 11.87 10.16 35.87
C ALA A 678 10.46 9.64 36.25
N GLY A 679 10.38 8.41 36.76
CA GLY A 679 9.11 7.73 37.06
C GLY A 679 8.47 6.99 35.88
N THR A 680 9.07 7.04 34.69
CA THR A 680 8.68 6.22 33.54
C THR A 680 9.67 5.06 33.38
N ARG A 681 9.16 3.85 33.15
CA ARG A 681 9.95 2.64 32.99
C ARG A 681 10.20 2.33 31.52
N THR A 682 11.42 1.93 31.18
CA THR A 682 11.76 1.30 29.89
C THR A 682 11.41 -0.19 29.96
N VAL A 683 10.42 -0.62 29.18
CA VAL A 683 10.02 -2.02 29.01
C VAL A 683 10.91 -2.72 27.98
N ALA A 684 11.28 -2.01 26.92
CA ALA A 684 12.20 -2.48 25.90
C ALA A 684 13.13 -1.36 25.44
N THR A 685 14.37 -1.69 25.11
CA THR A 685 15.43 -0.75 24.70
C THR A 685 15.69 -0.88 23.20
N LEU A 686 15.93 0.25 22.51
CA LEU A 686 16.38 0.27 21.12
C LEU A 686 17.88 -0.08 21.04
N TYR A 687 18.25 -0.82 20.02
CA TYR A 687 19.61 -1.26 19.74
C TYR A 687 20.02 -0.83 18.33
N ALA A 688 21.28 -0.41 18.20
CA ALA A 688 21.86 0.03 16.92
C ALA A 688 22.12 -1.16 15.98
N ASP A 689 22.43 -2.32 16.56
CA ASP A 689 22.59 -3.60 15.88
C ASP A 689 22.17 -4.76 16.80
N ALA A 690 22.43 -6.01 16.42
CA ALA A 690 22.00 -7.17 17.19
C ALA A 690 22.59 -7.24 18.63
N THR A 691 23.62 -6.46 18.95
CA THR A 691 24.38 -6.55 20.21
C THR A 691 24.55 -5.22 20.95
N ASN A 692 24.55 -4.09 20.25
CA ASN A 692 24.87 -2.79 20.83
C ASN A 692 23.61 -2.00 21.23
N ALA A 693 23.38 -1.89 22.54
CA ALA A 693 22.27 -1.11 23.11
C ALA A 693 22.46 0.39 22.86
N THR A 694 21.36 1.08 22.55
CA THR A 694 21.33 2.55 22.55
C THR A 694 20.83 3.07 23.90
N ALA A 695 20.89 4.39 24.10
CA ALA A 695 20.26 5.05 25.24
C ALA A 695 18.73 5.20 25.10
N TYR A 696 18.16 4.84 23.94
CA TYR A 696 16.78 5.12 23.59
C TYR A 696 15.84 3.97 23.93
N THR A 697 14.62 4.33 24.31
CA THR A 697 13.57 3.37 24.67
C THR A 697 12.82 2.93 23.42
N ALA A 698 12.57 1.63 23.27
CA ALA A 698 11.68 1.08 22.25
C ALA A 698 10.23 1.01 22.75
N VAL A 699 10.05 0.60 24.01
CA VAL A 699 8.74 0.55 24.67
C VAL A 699 8.86 1.11 26.08
N SER A 700 8.03 2.09 26.43
CA SER A 700 7.96 2.68 27.78
C SER A 700 6.61 2.40 28.43
N GLN A 701 6.56 2.44 29.76
CA GLN A 701 5.33 2.34 30.53
C GLN A 701 5.43 3.19 31.80
N ARG A 702 4.35 3.90 32.14
CA ARG A 702 4.24 4.66 33.39
C ARG A 702 2.81 4.66 33.94
N THR A 703 2.70 4.90 35.25
CA THR A 703 1.43 5.20 35.91
C THR A 703 1.10 6.68 35.78
N VAL A 704 -0.17 7.00 35.52
CA VAL A 704 -0.70 8.37 35.47
C VAL A 704 -2.03 8.40 36.21
N GLY A 705 -2.09 9.10 37.35
CA GLY A 705 -3.22 8.97 38.26
C GLY A 705 -3.40 7.51 38.69
N THR A 706 -4.59 6.95 38.47
CA THR A 706 -4.87 5.51 38.70
C THR A 706 -4.75 4.65 37.44
N GLY A 707 -4.43 5.25 36.28
CA GLY A 707 -4.32 4.55 35.01
C GLY A 707 -2.88 4.29 34.56
N THR A 708 -2.74 3.81 33.32
CA THR A 708 -1.45 3.44 32.73
C THR A 708 -1.28 4.06 31.35
N ALA A 709 -0.07 4.53 31.05
CA ALA A 709 0.34 5.03 29.75
C ALA A 709 1.55 4.23 29.24
N THR A 710 1.39 3.53 28.12
CA THR A 710 2.42 2.74 27.44
C THR A 710 2.67 3.31 26.06
N ALA A 711 3.93 3.41 25.64
CA ALA A 711 4.29 3.89 24.32
C ALA A 711 5.28 2.95 23.63
N PHE A 712 4.98 2.55 22.40
CA PHE A 712 5.95 1.97 21.47
C PHE A 712 6.50 3.11 20.62
N MET A 713 7.83 3.26 20.54
CA MET A 713 8.43 4.37 19.77
C MET A 713 8.42 4.14 18.26
N TYR A 714 7.89 3.00 17.82
CA TYR A 714 7.74 2.62 16.42
C TYR A 714 6.31 2.15 16.15
N ASP A 715 5.93 2.11 14.88
CA ASP A 715 4.64 1.57 14.45
C ASP A 715 4.73 0.04 14.43
N LEU A 716 4.10 -0.59 15.42
CA LEU A 716 4.09 -2.04 15.57
C LEU A 716 3.42 -2.74 14.38
N ALA A 717 2.32 -2.20 13.84
CA ALA A 717 1.61 -2.81 12.74
C ALA A 717 2.47 -2.84 11.47
N LYS A 718 3.11 -1.70 11.15
CA LYS A 718 4.08 -1.59 10.06
C LYS A 718 5.28 -2.53 10.25
N SER A 719 5.82 -2.61 11.47
CA SER A 719 6.92 -3.54 11.80
C SER A 719 6.52 -5.00 11.57
N VAL A 720 5.33 -5.42 12.00
CA VAL A 720 4.82 -6.79 11.80
C VAL A 720 4.64 -7.09 10.31
N ILE A 721 3.99 -6.19 9.56
CA ILE A 721 3.80 -6.35 8.11
C ILE A 721 5.14 -6.50 7.41
N TYR A 722 6.07 -5.57 7.64
CA TYR A 722 7.37 -5.59 6.98
C TYR A 722 8.23 -6.78 7.41
N THR A 723 8.17 -7.21 8.66
CA THR A 723 8.86 -8.43 9.10
C THR A 723 8.34 -9.65 8.33
N ARG A 724 7.01 -9.74 8.13
CA ARG A 724 6.37 -10.92 7.53
C ARG A 724 6.42 -10.91 6.00
N GLN A 725 6.29 -9.76 5.35
CA GLN A 725 6.23 -9.62 3.90
C GLN A 725 7.55 -9.19 3.24
N GLY A 726 8.53 -8.75 4.03
CA GLY A 726 9.84 -8.36 3.52
C GLY A 726 10.00 -6.87 3.28
N ASN A 727 11.07 -6.49 2.59
CA ASN A 727 11.38 -5.11 2.27
C ASN A 727 10.57 -4.65 1.03
N PRO A 728 9.65 -3.68 1.15
CA PRO A 728 8.84 -3.21 0.02
C PRO A 728 9.68 -2.53 -1.08
N ALA A 729 10.89 -2.05 -0.76
CA ALA A 729 11.80 -1.48 -1.75
C ALA A 729 12.44 -2.55 -2.66
N TRP A 730 12.37 -3.83 -2.26
CA TRP A 730 12.97 -4.96 -2.97
C TRP A 730 11.96 -5.76 -3.81
N GLN A 731 10.68 -5.36 -3.81
CA GLN A 731 9.66 -6.02 -4.61
C GLN A 731 10.05 -6.06 -6.10
N GLY A 732 9.80 -7.19 -6.75
CA GLY A 732 10.06 -7.37 -8.19
C GLY A 732 11.55 -7.40 -8.59
N GLN A 733 12.46 -7.57 -7.64
CA GLN A 733 13.90 -7.69 -7.92
C GLN A 733 14.37 -9.14 -7.81
N ASN A 734 15.23 -9.57 -8.74
CA ASN A 734 15.99 -10.82 -8.63
C ASN A 734 17.23 -10.59 -7.74
N ARG A 735 17.06 -10.59 -6.42
CA ARG A 735 18.15 -10.22 -5.51
C ARG A 735 19.11 -11.38 -5.28
N ASP A 736 18.61 -12.60 -5.28
CA ASP A 736 19.44 -13.79 -5.19
C ASP A 736 20.23 -14.08 -6.49
N GLY A 737 19.85 -13.47 -7.61
CA GLY A 737 20.57 -13.57 -8.87
C GLY A 737 20.41 -14.94 -9.56
N SER A 738 19.41 -15.72 -9.16
CA SER A 738 19.11 -16.98 -9.83
C SER A 738 18.74 -16.76 -11.28
N SER A 739 19.43 -17.47 -12.18
CA SER A 739 19.09 -17.53 -13.60
C SER A 739 17.99 -18.55 -13.91
N ILE A 740 17.49 -19.27 -12.91
CA ILE A 740 16.50 -20.34 -13.03
C ILE A 740 15.20 -19.86 -12.38
N GLY A 741 14.09 -19.92 -13.11
CA GLY A 741 12.76 -19.53 -12.66
C GLY A 741 12.43 -18.04 -12.88
N PRO A 742 11.46 -17.47 -12.13
CA PRO A 742 11.04 -16.08 -12.27
C PRO A 742 12.15 -15.09 -11.94
N GLY A 743 12.01 -13.88 -12.48
CA GLY A 743 12.89 -12.76 -12.17
C GLY A 743 12.64 -12.18 -10.78
N ALA A 744 11.56 -12.53 -10.08
CA ALA A 744 11.41 -12.22 -8.67
C ALA A 744 10.58 -13.27 -7.90
N ARG A 745 10.98 -13.52 -6.66
CA ARG A 745 10.30 -14.35 -5.67
C ARG A 745 10.06 -13.58 -4.39
N ALA A 746 9.22 -14.15 -3.53
CA ALA A 746 8.95 -13.55 -2.22
C ALA A 746 10.21 -13.52 -1.32
N SER A 747 11.10 -14.52 -1.43
CA SER A 747 12.37 -14.59 -0.70
C SER A 747 13.34 -13.46 -1.07
N ASP A 748 13.27 -12.92 -2.28
CA ASP A 748 14.11 -11.79 -2.70
C ASP A 748 13.85 -10.55 -1.83
N MET A 749 12.64 -10.38 -1.31
CA MET A 749 12.33 -9.28 -0.37
C MET A 749 13.00 -9.46 1.00
N PHE A 750 13.72 -10.57 1.23
CA PHE A 750 14.48 -10.86 2.44
C PHE A 750 15.98 -10.99 2.19
N TYR A 751 16.37 -11.40 0.98
CA TYR A 751 17.76 -11.57 0.59
C TYR A 751 18.46 -10.21 0.38
N GLY A 752 19.33 -9.85 1.33
CA GLY A 752 20.00 -8.56 1.34
C GLY A 752 21.17 -8.48 0.37
N ASN A 753 21.96 -9.55 0.27
CA ASN A 753 23.29 -9.53 -0.37
C ASN A 753 23.25 -9.66 -1.91
N ALA A 754 22.41 -8.86 -2.57
CA ALA A 754 22.30 -8.83 -4.03
C ALA A 754 23.59 -8.31 -4.67
N SER A 755 24.02 -8.91 -5.79
CA SER A 755 25.29 -8.52 -6.45
C SER A 755 25.32 -7.07 -6.94
N PHE A 756 24.16 -6.50 -7.26
CA PHE A 756 24.01 -5.13 -7.74
C PHE A 756 23.71 -4.11 -6.64
N ASP A 757 23.32 -4.56 -5.44
CA ASP A 757 22.97 -3.73 -4.28
C ASP A 757 23.15 -4.54 -2.98
N PRO A 758 24.39 -4.76 -2.52
CA PRO A 758 24.63 -5.56 -1.32
C PRO A 758 24.12 -4.86 -0.06
N GLN A 759 23.16 -5.47 0.62
CA GLN A 759 22.57 -5.04 1.88
C GLN A 759 22.61 -6.19 2.91
N LEU A 760 22.32 -5.88 4.17
CA LEU A 760 22.04 -6.93 5.17
C LEU A 760 20.69 -7.59 4.86
N ASP A 761 20.56 -8.87 5.17
CA ASP A 761 19.27 -9.56 5.07
C ASP A 761 18.19 -8.83 5.87
N TRP A 762 16.98 -8.79 5.32
CA TRP A 762 15.88 -8.08 5.95
C TRP A 762 15.59 -8.67 7.33
N VAL A 763 15.50 -9.99 7.41
CA VAL A 763 15.49 -10.73 8.67
C VAL A 763 16.87 -11.35 8.88
N ASN A 764 17.50 -11.04 10.01
CA ASN A 764 18.79 -11.54 10.41
C ASN A 764 18.74 -13.05 10.62
N LEU A 765 19.39 -13.79 9.73
CA LEU A 765 19.37 -15.25 9.76
C LEU A 765 20.08 -15.86 10.99
N GLY A 766 20.93 -15.11 11.69
CA GLY A 766 21.47 -15.51 13.00
C GLY A 766 20.42 -15.58 14.11
N LYS A 767 19.23 -15.01 13.87
CA LYS A 767 18.09 -14.96 14.80
C LYS A 767 16.82 -15.58 14.23
N VAL A 768 16.95 -16.31 13.12
CA VAL A 768 15.83 -16.86 12.34
C VAL A 768 14.91 -17.79 13.14
N GLN A 769 15.38 -18.39 14.23
CA GLN A 769 14.53 -19.21 15.10
C GLN A 769 13.53 -18.41 15.93
N ILE A 770 13.75 -17.11 16.14
CA ILE A 770 12.85 -16.25 16.92
C ILE A 770 11.72 -15.81 15.99
N PRO A 771 10.44 -16.03 16.35
CA PRO A 771 9.33 -15.45 15.62
C PRO A 771 9.19 -13.97 16.00
N GLN A 772 10.09 -13.15 15.46
CA GLN A 772 10.28 -11.75 15.83
C GLN A 772 9.01 -10.89 15.70
N ALA A 773 8.17 -11.16 14.69
CA ALA A 773 6.87 -10.50 14.54
C ALA A 773 5.89 -10.98 15.62
N ASP A 774 5.82 -12.28 15.89
CA ASP A 774 4.87 -12.85 16.85
C ASP A 774 5.22 -12.45 18.28
N GLU A 775 6.50 -12.40 18.65
CA GLU A 775 6.94 -11.95 19.98
C GLU A 775 6.65 -10.45 20.21
N GLN A 776 6.75 -9.61 19.17
CA GLN A 776 6.34 -8.21 19.26
C GLN A 776 4.83 -8.05 19.47
N GLN A 777 4.01 -8.82 18.73
CA GLN A 777 2.55 -8.85 18.91
C GLN A 777 2.18 -9.34 20.31
N ARG A 778 2.88 -10.36 20.80
CA ARG A 778 2.68 -10.92 22.14
C ARG A 778 3.03 -9.95 23.24
N LEU A 779 4.04 -9.11 23.04
CA LEU A 779 4.34 -8.03 23.98
C LEU A 779 3.16 -7.05 24.09
N LEU A 780 2.49 -6.69 22.97
CA LEU A 780 1.25 -5.91 23.01
C LEU A 780 0.15 -6.66 23.78
N ALA A 781 -0.09 -7.95 23.49
CA ALA A 781 -1.09 -8.73 24.22
C ALA A 781 -0.80 -8.79 25.74
N ASN A 782 0.46 -8.94 26.14
CA ASN A 782 0.87 -8.91 27.54
C ASN A 782 0.61 -7.54 28.19
N VAL A 783 0.86 -6.44 27.48
CA VAL A 783 0.50 -5.08 27.95
C VAL A 783 -1.01 -5.02 28.22
N LEU A 784 -1.84 -5.47 27.28
CA LEU A 784 -3.31 -5.42 27.44
C LEU A 784 -3.79 -6.21 28.66
N HIS A 785 -3.26 -7.42 28.90
CA HIS A 785 -3.60 -8.20 30.09
C HIS A 785 -3.11 -7.58 31.39
N GLN A 786 -1.96 -6.91 31.35
CA GLN A 786 -1.40 -6.27 32.53
C GLN A 786 -2.17 -5.00 32.93
N THR A 787 -2.74 -4.27 31.96
CA THR A 787 -3.27 -2.93 32.22
C THR A 787 -4.79 -2.82 32.13
N SER A 788 -5.48 -3.75 31.48
CA SER A 788 -6.94 -3.74 31.41
C SER A 788 -7.58 -4.05 32.76
N THR A 789 -8.38 -3.12 33.29
CA THR A 789 -9.14 -3.34 34.55
C THR A 789 -10.24 -4.39 34.41
N THR A 790 -10.65 -4.71 33.19
CA THR A 790 -11.49 -5.87 32.86
C THR A 790 -10.59 -7.01 32.39
N PRO A 791 -10.61 -8.20 33.04
CA PRO A 791 -9.86 -9.33 32.55
C PRO A 791 -10.33 -9.73 31.15
N LEU A 792 -9.39 -10.00 30.25
CA LEU A 792 -9.65 -10.26 28.83
C LEU A 792 -9.55 -11.78 28.54
N PRO A 793 -10.66 -12.49 28.28
CA PRO A 793 -10.59 -13.85 27.76
C PRO A 793 -9.93 -13.89 26.37
N ARG A 794 -9.19 -14.97 26.09
CA ARG A 794 -8.52 -15.20 24.81
C ARG A 794 -8.94 -16.50 24.14
N LEU A 795 -8.85 -16.51 22.82
CA LEU A 795 -8.96 -17.71 22.00
C LEU A 795 -7.56 -18.29 21.77
N TRP A 796 -7.33 -19.53 22.18
CA TRP A 796 -6.04 -20.18 21.92
C TRP A 796 -5.80 -20.40 20.42
N TYR A 797 -4.53 -20.52 20.01
CA TYR A 797 -4.12 -20.49 18.59
C TYR A 797 -4.64 -21.69 17.76
N PHE A 798 -4.65 -22.91 18.32
CA PHE A 798 -4.97 -24.14 17.60
C PHE A 798 -5.94 -25.03 18.40
N PRO A 799 -6.72 -25.93 17.77
CA PRO A 799 -7.68 -26.77 18.48
C PRO A 799 -6.99 -27.65 19.53
N ARG A 800 -7.74 -28.04 20.56
CA ARG A 800 -7.28 -28.95 21.63
C ARG A 800 -6.01 -28.47 22.34
N SER A 801 -5.87 -27.15 22.50
CA SER A 801 -4.69 -26.53 23.10
C SER A 801 -3.35 -26.89 22.44
N LYS A 802 -3.33 -27.25 21.15
CA LYS A 802 -2.08 -27.58 20.45
C LYS A 802 -1.20 -26.33 20.33
N LYS A 803 0.12 -26.50 20.50
CA LYS A 803 1.11 -25.42 20.43
C LYS A 803 1.73 -25.28 19.04
N ALA A 804 1.63 -26.32 18.23
CA ALA A 804 2.13 -26.37 16.87
C ALA A 804 1.21 -27.22 16.00
N VAL A 805 1.27 -26.96 14.70
CA VAL A 805 0.69 -27.81 13.66
C VAL A 805 1.63 -27.84 12.47
N VAL A 806 1.76 -28.99 11.80
CA VAL A 806 2.45 -29.09 10.51
C VAL A 806 1.40 -28.94 9.41
N VAL A 807 1.59 -27.97 8.53
CA VAL A 807 0.83 -27.88 7.28
C VAL A 807 1.66 -28.58 6.22
N MET A 808 1.16 -29.69 5.69
CA MET A 808 1.87 -30.48 4.70
C MET A 808 1.36 -30.11 3.31
N THR A 809 2.18 -29.41 2.54
CA THR A 809 1.94 -29.12 1.12
C THR A 809 2.91 -29.92 0.24
N GLY A 810 2.61 -30.08 -1.04
CA GLY A 810 3.51 -30.67 -2.00
C GLY A 810 3.19 -30.25 -3.41
N ASP A 811 4.23 -30.05 -4.19
CA ASP A 811 4.13 -29.63 -5.59
C ASP A 811 4.18 -30.88 -6.47
N GLY A 812 3.14 -31.06 -7.29
CA GLY A 812 3.01 -32.19 -8.19
C GLY A 812 3.19 -31.77 -9.64
N HIS A 813 3.91 -32.60 -10.40
CA HIS A 813 4.11 -32.46 -11.84
C HIS A 813 3.56 -33.67 -12.61
N PRO A 814 3.26 -33.53 -13.93
CA PRO A 814 2.81 -34.64 -14.75
C PRO A 814 3.75 -35.86 -14.69
N GLY A 815 3.21 -37.03 -14.38
CA GLY A 815 3.97 -38.27 -14.20
C GLY A 815 4.44 -38.55 -12.76
N GLY A 816 4.12 -37.64 -11.83
CA GLY A 816 4.50 -37.75 -10.42
C GLY A 816 3.83 -38.88 -9.63
N ALA A 817 4.24 -39.01 -8.37
CA ALA A 817 3.85 -40.05 -7.42
C ALA A 817 2.79 -39.59 -6.40
N SER A 818 1.92 -38.63 -6.76
CA SER A 818 0.85 -38.07 -5.90
C SER A 818 0.01 -39.16 -5.23
N THR A 819 -0.37 -40.20 -5.99
CA THR A 819 -1.14 -41.34 -5.49
C THR A 819 -0.36 -42.14 -4.43
N GLN A 820 0.92 -42.43 -4.68
CA GLN A 820 1.73 -43.19 -3.73
C GLN A 820 2.00 -42.38 -2.46
N ARG A 821 2.22 -41.06 -2.59
CA ARG A 821 2.40 -40.16 -1.45
C ARG A 821 1.18 -40.14 -0.53
N TRP A 822 -0.02 -39.93 -1.07
CA TRP A 822 -1.23 -39.89 -0.26
C TRP A 822 -1.66 -41.27 0.27
N ASN A 823 -1.41 -42.35 -0.46
CA ASN A 823 -1.59 -43.70 0.09
C ASN A 823 -0.65 -43.96 1.28
N GLN A 824 0.58 -43.44 1.25
CA GLN A 824 1.48 -43.50 2.40
C GLN A 824 0.90 -42.70 3.58
N TYR A 825 0.38 -41.49 3.36
CA TYR A 825 -0.22 -40.68 4.42
C TYR A 825 -1.47 -41.35 5.03
N LEU A 826 -2.27 -42.04 4.21
CA LEU A 826 -3.38 -42.86 4.67
C LEU A 826 -2.89 -44.04 5.52
N ALA A 827 -1.85 -44.75 5.08
CA ALA A 827 -1.27 -45.87 5.83
C ALA A 827 -0.62 -45.43 7.16
N ASP A 828 -0.02 -44.24 7.18
CA ASP A 828 0.59 -43.66 8.39
C ASP A 828 -0.44 -43.11 9.37
N SER A 829 -1.68 -42.88 8.92
CA SER A 829 -2.79 -42.42 9.76
C SER A 829 -3.27 -43.54 10.67
N THR A 830 -3.53 -43.21 11.93
CA THR A 830 -4.14 -44.16 12.87
C THR A 830 -5.52 -44.60 12.37
N SER A 831 -5.81 -45.90 12.40
CA SER A 831 -7.12 -46.43 12.03
C SER A 831 -8.23 -45.77 12.86
N GLY A 832 -9.27 -45.25 12.18
CA GLY A 832 -10.39 -44.58 12.83
C GLY A 832 -10.11 -43.14 13.29
N CYS A 833 -8.99 -42.53 12.87
CA CYS A 833 -8.71 -41.12 13.13
C CYS A 833 -9.83 -40.20 12.61
N SER A 834 -10.02 -39.07 13.28
CA SER A 834 -10.94 -38.02 12.84
C SER A 834 -10.20 -36.94 12.04
N VAL A 835 -10.67 -36.67 10.82
CA VAL A 835 -10.15 -35.57 9.96
C VAL A 835 -10.49 -34.22 10.60
N ASP A 836 -11.71 -34.06 11.09
CA ASP A 836 -12.18 -32.81 11.71
C ASP A 836 -11.45 -32.50 13.03
N ASP A 837 -10.97 -33.53 13.75
CA ASP A 837 -10.18 -33.38 14.99
C ASP A 837 -8.67 -33.27 14.74
N TRP A 838 -8.26 -33.24 13.47
CA TRP A 838 -6.87 -33.22 13.02
C TRP A 838 -6.03 -34.41 13.53
N GLU A 839 -6.64 -35.59 13.59
CA GLU A 839 -5.98 -36.82 14.02
C GLU A 839 -5.45 -37.63 12.85
N CYS A 840 -6.05 -37.44 11.68
CA CYS A 840 -5.61 -38.03 10.43
C CYS A 840 -4.49 -37.20 9.79
N ILE A 841 -3.51 -37.88 9.19
CA ILE A 841 -2.47 -37.21 8.41
C ILE A 841 -3.06 -36.84 7.06
N ARG A 842 -3.15 -35.54 6.77
CA ARG A 842 -3.61 -35.01 5.50
C ARG A 842 -2.64 -33.96 4.97
N GLY A 843 -2.64 -33.79 3.65
CA GLY A 843 -1.82 -32.78 2.99
C GLY A 843 -2.54 -32.17 1.79
N THR A 844 -2.05 -31.01 1.40
CA THR A 844 -2.44 -30.32 0.16
C THR A 844 -1.45 -30.71 -0.93
N ILE A 845 -1.94 -31.12 -2.09
CA ILE A 845 -1.11 -31.15 -3.30
C ILE A 845 -1.59 -30.04 -4.22
N TYR A 846 -0.66 -29.18 -4.61
CA TYR A 846 -0.83 -28.29 -5.75
C TYR A 846 -0.30 -29.03 -6.97
N ASP A 847 -1.19 -29.43 -7.88
CA ASP A 847 -0.84 -30.25 -9.04
C ASP A 847 -1.25 -29.60 -10.36
N TYR A 848 -0.64 -30.07 -11.44
CA TYR A 848 -1.12 -29.80 -12.79
C TYR A 848 -2.37 -30.62 -13.11
N VAL A 849 -3.19 -30.11 -14.03
CA VAL A 849 -4.26 -30.92 -14.62
C VAL A 849 -3.64 -32.14 -15.30
N GLY A 850 -4.08 -33.33 -14.89
CA GLY A 850 -3.56 -34.61 -15.37
C GLY A 850 -2.66 -35.37 -14.37
N GLY A 851 -2.28 -34.76 -13.23
CA GLY A 851 -1.53 -35.45 -12.17
C GLY A 851 -2.31 -36.58 -11.49
N LEU A 852 -3.61 -36.38 -11.26
CA LEU A 852 -4.55 -37.42 -10.83
C LEU A 852 -5.71 -37.56 -11.82
N SER A 853 -6.28 -38.77 -11.91
CA SER A 853 -7.60 -38.93 -12.53
C SER A 853 -8.70 -38.30 -11.67
N THR A 854 -9.81 -37.89 -12.29
CA THR A 854 -10.96 -37.31 -11.57
C THR A 854 -11.47 -38.21 -10.45
N THR A 855 -11.49 -39.53 -10.65
CA THR A 855 -11.93 -40.50 -9.64
C THR A 855 -10.98 -40.52 -8.44
N GLN A 856 -9.66 -40.50 -8.68
CA GLN A 856 -8.67 -40.45 -7.61
C GLN A 856 -8.77 -39.14 -6.82
N ALA A 857 -8.78 -38.00 -7.51
CA ALA A 857 -8.89 -36.69 -6.87
C ALA A 857 -10.14 -36.59 -5.99
N ASN A 858 -11.31 -36.99 -6.51
CA ASN A 858 -12.55 -37.03 -5.74
C ASN A 858 -12.45 -37.96 -4.52
N GLY A 859 -11.86 -39.15 -4.70
CA GLY A 859 -11.68 -40.13 -3.63
C GLY A 859 -10.80 -39.62 -2.49
N TYR A 860 -9.71 -38.90 -2.79
CA TYR A 860 -8.85 -38.30 -1.76
C TYR A 860 -9.49 -37.07 -1.10
N VAL A 861 -10.14 -36.21 -1.87
CA VAL A 861 -10.87 -35.05 -1.32
C VAL A 861 -11.97 -35.51 -0.36
N ALA A 862 -12.72 -36.57 -0.70
CA ALA A 862 -13.72 -37.17 0.19
C ALA A 862 -13.12 -37.75 1.49
N GLN A 863 -11.83 -38.05 1.50
CA GLN A 863 -11.10 -38.51 2.68
C GLN A 863 -10.45 -37.36 3.48
N GLY A 864 -10.58 -36.10 3.03
CA GLY A 864 -10.07 -34.91 3.73
C GLY A 864 -8.74 -34.37 3.22
N PHE A 865 -8.23 -34.84 2.08
CA PHE A 865 -7.09 -34.20 1.41
C PHE A 865 -7.53 -32.95 0.64
N GLU A 866 -6.58 -32.05 0.36
CA GLU A 866 -6.81 -30.92 -0.53
C GLU A 866 -6.06 -31.15 -1.85
N TYR A 867 -6.81 -31.17 -2.96
CA TYR A 867 -6.23 -31.17 -4.30
C TYR A 867 -6.53 -29.81 -4.93
N ALA A 868 -5.49 -29.03 -5.16
CA ALA A 868 -5.59 -27.67 -5.69
C ALA A 868 -4.71 -27.52 -6.93
N LEU A 869 -4.99 -26.48 -7.73
CA LEU A 869 -4.23 -26.21 -8.94
C LEU A 869 -2.86 -25.60 -8.61
N HIS A 870 -1.80 -26.14 -9.22
CA HIS A 870 -0.46 -25.54 -9.24
C HIS A 870 -0.36 -24.50 -10.35
N ILE A 871 -0.83 -23.28 -10.09
CA ILE A 871 -0.93 -22.23 -11.11
C ILE A 871 0.44 -21.96 -11.73
N ASN A 872 0.55 -22.12 -13.06
CA ASN A 872 1.82 -22.02 -13.76
C ASN A 872 1.94 -20.70 -14.54
N THR A 873 2.87 -19.84 -14.14
CA THR A 873 3.19 -18.60 -14.88
C THR A 873 4.22 -18.80 -16.00
N GLY A 874 4.61 -20.05 -16.27
CA GLY A 874 5.78 -20.37 -17.09
C GLY A 874 7.09 -19.99 -16.41
N CYS A 875 7.08 -19.89 -15.08
CA CYS A 875 8.16 -19.34 -14.27
C CYS A 875 8.56 -17.92 -14.71
N ALA A 876 7.62 -17.16 -15.28
CA ALA A 876 7.84 -15.78 -15.68
C ALA A 876 7.27 -14.82 -14.64
N ASP A 877 7.84 -13.62 -14.62
CA ASP A 877 7.26 -12.50 -13.88
C ASP A 877 5.94 -12.05 -14.50
N TYR A 878 5.11 -11.43 -13.67
CA TYR A 878 3.81 -10.90 -14.03
C TYR A 878 3.62 -9.47 -13.52
N THR A 879 2.50 -8.90 -13.94
CA THR A 879 1.98 -7.61 -13.52
C THR A 879 0.53 -7.79 -13.09
N ALA A 880 -0.05 -6.76 -12.44
CA ALA A 880 -1.48 -6.73 -12.11
C ALA A 880 -2.40 -7.05 -13.30
N ASN A 881 -2.00 -6.65 -14.51
CA ASN A 881 -2.81 -6.83 -15.72
C ASN A 881 -2.57 -8.16 -16.45
N THR A 882 -1.56 -8.94 -16.05
CA THR A 882 -1.21 -10.20 -16.73
C THR A 882 -1.48 -11.42 -15.84
N LEU A 883 -1.29 -11.31 -14.52
CA LEU A 883 -1.41 -12.45 -13.62
C LEU A 883 -2.79 -13.13 -13.70
N ASN A 884 -3.85 -12.33 -13.62
CA ASN A 884 -5.20 -12.84 -13.62
C ASN A 884 -5.65 -13.41 -14.98
N PRO A 885 -5.69 -12.61 -16.07
CA PRO A 885 -6.26 -13.06 -17.33
C PRO A 885 -5.44 -14.15 -18.03
N ASN A 886 -4.11 -14.20 -17.80
CA ASN A 886 -3.25 -15.15 -18.52
C ASN A 886 -3.02 -16.44 -17.75
N PHE A 887 -3.06 -16.40 -16.41
CA PHE A 887 -2.70 -17.55 -15.57
C PHE A 887 -3.85 -18.02 -14.70
N PHE A 888 -4.31 -17.21 -13.73
CA PHE A 888 -5.33 -17.65 -12.76
C PHE A 888 -6.65 -18.03 -13.43
N THR A 889 -7.28 -17.09 -14.16
CA THR A 889 -8.62 -17.31 -14.74
C THR A 889 -8.67 -18.53 -15.67
N PRO A 890 -7.83 -18.65 -16.72
CA PRO A 890 -7.93 -19.77 -17.64
C PRO A 890 -7.54 -21.11 -17.00
N GLN A 891 -6.53 -21.15 -16.12
CA GLN A 891 -6.10 -22.41 -15.53
C GLN A 891 -7.07 -22.90 -14.45
N LEU A 892 -7.65 -22.00 -13.64
CA LEU A 892 -8.70 -22.37 -12.68
C LEU A 892 -9.96 -22.87 -13.40
N ALA A 893 -10.34 -22.25 -14.53
CA ALA A 893 -11.43 -22.76 -15.37
C ALA A 893 -11.12 -24.15 -15.95
N SER A 894 -9.87 -24.38 -16.40
CA SER A 894 -9.42 -25.70 -16.86
C SER A 894 -9.46 -26.74 -15.74
N PHE A 895 -9.00 -26.39 -14.53
CA PHE A 895 -9.07 -27.25 -13.36
C PHE A 895 -10.51 -27.62 -13.01
N ALA A 896 -11.41 -26.63 -12.94
CA ALA A 896 -12.82 -26.86 -12.67
C ALA A 896 -13.47 -27.78 -13.73
N SER A 897 -13.09 -27.63 -15.01
CA SER A 897 -13.58 -28.52 -16.07
C SER A 897 -13.04 -29.94 -15.97
N ALA A 898 -11.79 -30.13 -15.54
CA ALA A 898 -11.18 -31.45 -15.40
C ALA A 898 -11.63 -32.18 -14.12
N PHE A 899 -11.98 -31.42 -13.08
CA PHE A 899 -12.34 -31.92 -11.76
C PHE A 899 -13.65 -31.30 -11.24
N PRO A 900 -14.80 -31.52 -11.92
CA PRO A 900 -16.05 -30.81 -11.60
C PRO A 900 -16.63 -31.12 -10.21
N ALA A 901 -16.20 -32.22 -9.57
CA ALA A 901 -16.61 -32.59 -8.22
C ALA A 901 -15.57 -32.26 -7.14
N VAL A 902 -14.39 -31.74 -7.51
CA VAL A 902 -13.42 -31.19 -6.57
C VAL A 902 -13.80 -29.73 -6.29
N PRO A 903 -13.86 -29.29 -5.03
CA PRO A 903 -14.13 -27.89 -4.70
C PRO A 903 -13.13 -26.94 -5.37
N ALA A 904 -13.59 -25.73 -5.72
CA ALA A 904 -12.69 -24.68 -6.21
C ALA A 904 -11.54 -24.44 -5.21
N PRO A 905 -10.30 -24.25 -5.69
CA PRO A 905 -9.17 -23.99 -4.80
C PRO A 905 -9.42 -22.76 -3.91
N VAL A 906 -9.18 -22.92 -2.61
CA VAL A 906 -9.23 -21.83 -1.62
C VAL A 906 -7.85 -21.49 -1.05
N THR A 907 -6.85 -22.30 -1.40
CA THR A 907 -5.44 -22.06 -1.09
C THR A 907 -4.61 -22.04 -2.37
N ASN A 908 -3.43 -21.43 -2.32
CA ASN A 908 -2.61 -21.22 -3.50
C ASN A 908 -1.12 -21.47 -3.29
N ARG A 909 -0.53 -21.99 -4.36
CA ARG A 909 0.90 -22.04 -4.63
C ARG A 909 1.14 -22.00 -6.13
N THR A 910 1.95 -21.06 -6.58
CA THR A 910 2.32 -20.91 -7.99
C THR A 910 3.56 -21.74 -8.30
N HIS A 911 3.60 -22.34 -9.49
CA HIS A 911 4.77 -23.02 -9.98
C HIS A 911 5.95 -22.06 -10.10
N CYS A 912 7.15 -22.53 -9.74
CA CYS A 912 8.36 -21.72 -9.60
C CYS A 912 8.23 -20.54 -8.62
N ILE A 913 7.18 -20.48 -7.79
CA ILE A 913 6.96 -19.47 -6.74
C ILE A 913 7.13 -18.03 -7.21
N ALA A 914 6.64 -17.72 -8.42
CA ALA A 914 6.71 -16.39 -9.00
C ALA A 914 5.99 -15.36 -8.13
N PHE A 915 6.73 -14.33 -7.71
CA PHE A 915 6.22 -13.25 -6.84
C PHE A 915 6.77 -11.90 -7.30
N SER A 916 6.12 -11.31 -8.29
CA SER A 916 6.69 -10.21 -9.08
C SER A 916 6.56 -8.82 -8.45
N ASP A 917 5.77 -8.67 -7.40
CA ASP A 917 5.63 -7.42 -6.66
C ASP A 917 5.13 -7.68 -5.23
N TRP A 918 4.74 -6.62 -4.50
CA TRP A 918 4.33 -6.70 -3.10
C TRP A 918 3.00 -7.44 -2.85
N SER A 919 1.98 -7.22 -3.68
CA SER A 919 0.59 -7.56 -3.32
C SER A 919 -0.35 -7.91 -4.48
N THR A 920 0.10 -7.87 -5.74
CA THR A 920 -0.73 -8.23 -6.90
C THR A 920 -1.25 -9.66 -6.77
N GLN A 921 -0.39 -10.61 -6.39
CA GLN A 921 -0.77 -12.01 -6.33
C GLN A 921 -1.83 -12.33 -5.27
N PRO A 922 -1.72 -11.87 -4.01
CA PRO A 922 -2.81 -12.04 -3.06
C PRO A 922 -4.09 -11.30 -3.49
N LYS A 923 -4.01 -10.11 -4.11
CA LYS A 923 -5.20 -9.43 -4.66
C LYS A 923 -5.90 -10.27 -5.74
N VAL A 924 -5.15 -10.86 -6.68
CA VAL A 924 -5.70 -11.72 -7.73
C VAL A 924 -6.25 -13.02 -7.14
N SER A 925 -5.54 -13.63 -6.20
CA SER A 925 -6.01 -14.82 -5.48
C SER A 925 -7.39 -14.57 -4.86
N ARG A 926 -7.56 -13.42 -4.21
CA ARG A 926 -8.83 -13.02 -3.60
C ARG A 926 -9.99 -12.94 -4.59
N LEU A 927 -9.75 -12.47 -5.82
CA LEU A 927 -10.79 -12.41 -6.87
C LEU A 927 -11.34 -13.79 -7.22
N HIS A 928 -10.58 -14.86 -6.96
CA HIS A 928 -10.95 -16.25 -7.23
C HIS A 928 -11.36 -17.04 -5.98
N GLY A 929 -11.59 -16.36 -4.85
CA GLY A 929 -11.98 -17.02 -3.60
C GLY A 929 -10.83 -17.73 -2.88
N ILE A 930 -9.58 -17.57 -3.36
CA ILE A 930 -8.40 -18.07 -2.67
C ILE A 930 -8.05 -17.13 -1.52
N ARG A 931 -7.93 -17.70 -0.32
CA ARG A 931 -7.73 -16.96 0.94
C ARG A 931 -6.53 -17.42 1.76
N MET A 932 -5.74 -18.38 1.28
CA MET A 932 -4.47 -18.73 1.90
C MET A 932 -3.39 -18.93 0.85
N ASP A 933 -2.25 -18.31 1.07
CA ASP A 933 -1.10 -18.36 0.18
C ASP A 933 0.10 -19.03 0.85
N THR A 934 0.80 -19.88 0.10
CA THR A 934 1.98 -20.59 0.59
C THR A 934 3.27 -20.31 -0.21
N ASN A 935 3.33 -19.19 -0.97
CA ASN A 935 4.43 -18.89 -1.90
C ASN A 935 5.68 -18.28 -1.25
N TYR A 936 5.60 -17.84 0.01
CA TYR A 936 6.78 -17.37 0.73
C TYR A 936 7.68 -18.56 1.07
N TYR A 937 8.65 -18.84 0.22
CA TYR A 937 9.45 -20.06 0.22
C TYR A 937 10.86 -19.80 0.74
N TYR A 938 11.33 -20.57 1.74
CA TYR A 938 12.67 -20.36 2.30
C TYR A 938 13.75 -20.90 1.36
N TRP A 939 14.29 -20.03 0.51
CA TRP A 939 15.15 -20.38 -0.63
C TRP A 939 16.01 -19.17 -1.02
N PRO A 940 17.21 -19.34 -1.60
CA PRO A 940 17.90 -20.57 -2.05
C PRO A 940 18.83 -21.25 -1.03
N GLU A 941 19.33 -22.45 -1.37
CA GLU A 941 20.22 -23.27 -0.54
C GLU A 941 21.42 -22.49 0.04
N TYR A 942 22.13 -21.72 -0.78
CA TYR A 942 23.31 -20.99 -0.31
C TYR A 942 22.98 -19.84 0.65
N TRP A 943 21.73 -19.37 0.64
CA TRP A 943 21.21 -18.39 1.60
C TRP A 943 20.72 -19.09 2.87
N VAL A 944 19.98 -20.19 2.72
CA VAL A 944 19.43 -21.02 3.82
C VAL A 944 20.53 -21.68 4.64
N GLN A 945 21.58 -22.22 4.00
CA GLN A 945 22.72 -22.92 4.61
C GLN A 945 22.32 -23.95 5.66
N ASP A 946 21.29 -24.74 5.35
CA ASP A 946 20.69 -25.73 6.25
C ASP A 946 20.31 -25.17 7.64
N ARG A 947 19.99 -23.87 7.74
CA ARG A 947 19.63 -23.23 9.02
C ARG A 947 18.12 -23.36 9.30
N PRO A 948 17.72 -24.03 10.38
CA PRO A 948 16.31 -24.16 10.71
C PRO A 948 15.75 -22.89 11.38
N GLY A 949 14.58 -22.43 10.94
CA GLY A 949 13.87 -21.30 11.54
C GLY A 949 12.77 -20.72 10.67
N MET A 950 12.35 -19.51 11.02
CA MET A 950 11.27 -18.74 10.38
C MET A 950 11.84 -17.49 9.70
N PHE A 951 12.13 -17.56 8.40
CA PHE A 951 12.79 -16.45 7.67
C PHE A 951 11.95 -15.18 7.55
N THR A 952 10.62 -15.30 7.68
CA THR A 952 9.67 -14.19 7.76
C THR A 952 9.44 -13.69 9.21
N GLY A 953 10.20 -14.21 10.17
CA GLY A 953 10.08 -13.86 11.59
C GLY A 953 8.71 -14.19 12.20
N SER A 954 7.95 -15.13 11.63
CA SER A 954 6.62 -15.51 12.13
C SER A 954 6.33 -16.99 11.88
N GLY A 955 5.70 -17.63 12.87
CA GLY A 955 5.12 -18.96 12.76
C GLY A 955 3.61 -18.94 12.60
N LEU A 956 2.96 -17.78 12.70
CA LEU A 956 1.52 -17.63 12.58
C LEU A 956 1.11 -17.22 11.16
N ALA A 957 0.03 -17.84 10.67
CA ALA A 957 -0.65 -17.35 9.48
C ALA A 957 -1.45 -16.10 9.85
N MET A 958 -1.18 -15.00 9.15
CA MET A 958 -1.93 -13.75 9.25
C MET A 958 -2.05 -13.13 7.86
N ARG A 959 -3.07 -12.30 7.67
CA ARG A 959 -3.42 -11.68 6.38
C ARG A 959 -2.30 -10.86 5.76
N PHE A 960 -2.24 -10.81 4.42
CA PHE A 960 -1.40 -9.84 3.71
C PHE A 960 -1.87 -8.41 3.98
N ALA A 961 -0.99 -7.45 3.71
CA ALA A 961 -1.28 -6.03 3.62
C ALA A 961 -0.74 -5.46 2.31
N ASP A 962 -1.42 -4.45 1.77
CA ASP A 962 -0.96 -3.68 0.62
C ASP A 962 0.21 -2.75 0.98
N LEU A 963 0.80 -2.06 0.00
CA LEU A 963 1.96 -1.18 0.23
C LEU A 963 1.68 -0.03 1.20
N ASP A 964 0.42 0.42 1.27
CA ASP A 964 -0.04 1.45 2.19
C ASP A 964 -0.45 0.91 3.57
N GLY A 965 -0.38 -0.41 3.78
CA GLY A 965 -0.77 -1.10 5.00
C GLY A 965 -2.20 -1.64 5.01
N THR A 966 -2.99 -1.44 3.95
CA THR A 966 -4.37 -1.92 3.88
C THR A 966 -4.43 -3.45 3.99
N PRO A 967 -5.12 -4.04 4.98
CA PRO A 967 -5.24 -5.49 5.09
C PRO A 967 -5.95 -6.12 3.89
N LEU A 968 -5.48 -7.28 3.43
CA LEU A 968 -6.05 -8.08 2.36
C LEU A 968 -6.53 -9.40 2.93
N ASP A 969 -7.77 -9.82 2.65
CA ASP A 969 -8.33 -11.08 3.16
C ASP A 969 -7.80 -12.33 2.42
N VAL A 970 -6.48 -12.48 2.49
CA VAL A 970 -5.68 -13.64 2.07
C VAL A 970 -4.59 -13.83 3.13
N TYR A 971 -4.60 -14.96 3.82
CA TYR A 971 -3.59 -15.35 4.80
C TYR A 971 -2.27 -15.67 4.11
N GLN A 972 -1.19 -15.08 4.62
CA GLN A 972 0.17 -15.48 4.28
C GLN A 972 0.64 -16.59 5.23
N LEU A 973 0.98 -17.76 4.67
CA LEU A 973 1.62 -18.85 5.40
C LEU A 973 3.00 -19.13 4.78
N ALA A 974 4.06 -18.75 5.48
CA ALA A 974 5.42 -18.98 5.00
C ALA A 974 5.80 -20.46 5.04
N THR A 975 6.45 -20.91 3.97
CA THR A 975 6.98 -22.26 3.81
C THR A 975 8.40 -22.31 4.36
N GLN A 976 8.50 -22.75 5.61
CA GLN A 976 9.74 -22.80 6.36
C GLN A 976 10.59 -24.04 6.02
N MET A 977 9.92 -25.11 5.57
CA MET A 977 10.51 -26.40 5.26
C MET A 977 10.30 -26.74 3.79
N THR A 978 11.37 -26.97 3.05
CA THR A 978 11.40 -27.30 1.61
C THR A 978 12.34 -28.48 1.37
N ASP A 979 12.15 -29.20 0.27
CA ASP A 979 13.06 -30.27 -0.17
C ASP A 979 14.06 -29.86 -1.26
N GLU A 980 14.04 -28.59 -1.66
CA GLU A 980 14.87 -28.05 -2.75
C GLU A 980 15.86 -26.96 -2.30
N SER A 981 15.84 -26.58 -1.01
CA SER A 981 16.71 -25.51 -0.47
C SER A 981 17.89 -26.04 0.35
N GLY A 982 18.31 -27.29 0.12
CA GLY A 982 19.43 -27.92 0.85
C GLY A 982 19.20 -28.06 2.36
N GLN A 983 17.94 -28.19 2.77
CA GLN A 983 17.56 -28.42 4.16
C GLN A 983 17.61 -29.92 4.51
N SER A 984 18.11 -30.25 5.69
CA SER A 984 18.20 -31.62 6.18
C SER A 984 17.03 -31.98 7.10
N TYR A 985 16.54 -33.22 6.97
CA TYR A 985 15.45 -33.74 7.80
C TYR A 985 15.93 -34.96 8.60
N PRO A 986 15.60 -35.06 9.91
CA PRO A 986 14.57 -34.28 10.62
C PRO A 986 15.04 -32.98 11.31
N LEU A 987 16.27 -32.49 11.06
CA LEU A 987 16.82 -31.32 11.76
C LEU A 987 15.86 -30.11 11.82
N HIS A 988 15.29 -29.72 10.67
CA HIS A 988 14.42 -28.54 10.58
C HIS A 988 13.13 -28.68 11.36
N ILE A 989 12.41 -29.78 11.16
CA ILE A 989 11.16 -30.04 11.89
C ILE A 989 11.42 -30.20 13.39
N ASP A 990 12.44 -30.94 13.79
CA ASP A 990 12.76 -31.16 15.21
C ASP A 990 13.08 -29.85 15.92
N THR A 991 13.78 -28.93 15.25
CA THR A 991 14.09 -27.60 15.81
C THR A 991 12.83 -26.76 15.99
N LEU A 992 11.95 -26.71 14.98
CA LEU A 992 10.70 -25.94 15.05
C LEU A 992 9.77 -26.50 16.13
N LEU A 993 9.60 -27.82 16.20
CA LEU A 993 8.76 -28.46 17.22
C LEU A 993 9.34 -28.30 18.63
N ALA A 994 10.66 -28.45 18.82
CA ALA A 994 11.29 -28.24 20.12
C ALA A 994 11.10 -26.79 20.61
N ASN A 995 11.23 -25.80 19.73
CA ASN A 995 11.00 -24.39 20.06
C ASN A 995 9.53 -24.09 20.39
N ALA A 996 8.58 -24.72 19.70
CA ALA A 996 7.15 -24.52 19.94
C ALA A 996 6.65 -25.23 21.21
N LEU A 997 7.01 -26.50 21.40
CA LEU A 997 6.51 -27.35 22.48
C LEU A 997 7.24 -27.10 23.80
N GLY A 998 8.52 -26.74 23.72
CA GLY A 998 9.39 -26.46 24.86
C GLY A 998 9.13 -25.12 25.55
N THR A 999 10.14 -24.63 26.26
CA THR A 999 10.04 -23.44 27.12
C THR A 999 10.04 -22.12 26.33
N LYS A 1000 10.60 -22.10 25.11
CA LYS A 1000 10.60 -20.89 24.26
C LYS A 1000 9.16 -20.48 23.86
N GLY A 1001 8.30 -21.48 23.64
CA GLY A 1001 6.89 -21.26 23.31
C GLY A 1001 6.70 -20.51 22.00
N TYR A 1002 7.52 -20.82 20.99
CA TYR A 1002 7.43 -20.25 19.64
C TYR A 1002 6.37 -21.02 18.85
N TYR A 1003 5.11 -20.78 19.20
CA TYR A 1003 3.95 -21.47 18.63
C TYR A 1003 3.79 -21.13 17.15
N GLY A 1004 3.29 -22.07 16.35
CA GLY A 1004 3.11 -21.80 14.92
C GLY A 1004 2.47 -22.93 14.12
N ALA A 1005 2.03 -22.56 12.92
CA ALA A 1005 1.69 -23.47 11.85
C ALA A 1005 2.90 -23.55 10.90
N PHE A 1006 3.62 -24.66 10.96
CA PHE A 1006 4.86 -24.83 10.21
C PHE A 1006 4.55 -25.49 8.87
N ASN A 1007 4.55 -24.69 7.80
CA ASN A 1007 4.32 -25.20 6.46
C ASN A 1007 5.57 -25.88 5.90
N ALA A 1008 5.39 -27.12 5.48
CA ALA A 1008 6.33 -27.88 4.68
C ALA A 1008 5.82 -27.96 3.25
N ASN A 1009 6.71 -27.86 2.27
CA ASN A 1009 6.44 -28.25 0.91
C ASN A 1009 7.42 -29.34 0.49
N MET A 1010 6.87 -30.45 0.00
CA MET A 1010 7.63 -31.63 -0.39
C MET A 1010 7.12 -32.09 -1.76
N HIS A 1011 7.98 -32.06 -2.77
CA HIS A 1011 7.65 -32.48 -4.12
C HIS A 1011 7.10 -33.91 -4.12
N VAL A 1012 6.06 -34.12 -4.92
CA VAL A 1012 5.41 -35.43 -5.05
C VAL A 1012 5.82 -36.16 -6.32
N ASP A 1013 6.87 -35.71 -7.01
CA ASP A 1013 7.28 -36.23 -8.32
C ASP A 1013 7.98 -37.60 -8.29
N SER A 1014 8.53 -37.99 -7.13
CA SER A 1014 9.30 -39.23 -6.98
C SER A 1014 8.67 -40.20 -5.98
N GLN A 1015 8.86 -41.50 -6.23
CA GLN A 1015 8.34 -42.57 -5.37
C GLN A 1015 8.93 -42.47 -3.95
N PRO A 1016 8.11 -42.53 -2.89
CA PRO A 1016 8.58 -42.49 -1.51
C PRO A 1016 9.61 -43.57 -1.14
N SER A 1017 9.69 -44.66 -1.91
CA SER A 1017 10.61 -45.78 -1.71
C SER A 1017 12.05 -45.54 -2.19
N ALA A 1018 12.36 -44.39 -2.81
CA ALA A 1018 13.69 -44.08 -3.35
C ALA A 1018 14.71 -43.51 -2.33
N GLY A 1019 14.37 -43.49 -1.03
CA GLY A 1019 15.16 -42.91 0.05
C GLY A 1019 14.24 -42.20 1.04
N SER A 1020 14.64 -41.99 2.29
CA SER A 1020 13.81 -41.35 3.32
C SER A 1020 13.43 -39.92 2.93
N SER A 1021 12.28 -39.77 2.27
CA SER A 1021 11.75 -38.47 1.82
C SER A 1021 11.52 -37.52 3.00
N GLY A 1022 11.77 -36.22 2.82
CA GLY A 1022 11.61 -35.20 3.87
C GLY A 1022 10.23 -35.22 4.54
N SER A 1023 9.15 -35.45 3.78
CA SER A 1023 7.79 -35.60 4.33
C SER A 1023 7.65 -36.76 5.31
N ALA A 1024 8.31 -37.90 5.06
CA ALA A 1024 8.28 -39.05 5.98
C ALA A 1024 8.98 -38.73 7.30
N ALA A 1025 10.13 -38.04 7.25
CA ALA A 1025 10.84 -37.59 8.44
C ALA A 1025 10.04 -36.53 9.23
N ILE A 1026 9.36 -35.61 8.54
CA ILE A 1026 8.45 -34.63 9.14
C ILE A 1026 7.27 -35.32 9.84
N ILE A 1027 6.61 -36.25 9.15
CA ILE A 1027 5.48 -37.01 9.72
C ILE A 1027 5.94 -37.83 10.93
N ALA A 1028 7.09 -38.50 10.86
CA ALA A 1028 7.63 -39.25 11.99
C ALA A 1028 7.87 -38.36 13.21
N SER A 1029 8.44 -37.18 13.00
CA SER A 1029 8.70 -36.19 14.07
C SER A 1029 7.40 -35.62 14.64
N ALA A 1030 6.43 -35.29 13.79
CA ALA A 1030 5.12 -34.83 14.20
C ALA A 1030 4.37 -35.89 15.02
N LYS A 1031 4.40 -37.17 14.62
CA LYS A 1031 3.81 -38.28 15.37
C LYS A 1031 4.49 -38.47 16.73
N ARG A 1032 5.83 -38.46 16.76
CA ARG A 1032 6.62 -38.56 18.00
C ARG A 1032 6.20 -37.52 19.02
N ASP A 1033 5.97 -36.29 18.57
CA ASP A 1033 5.70 -35.14 19.45
C ASP A 1033 4.20 -34.83 19.61
N GLY A 1034 3.32 -35.65 19.01
CA GLY A 1034 1.87 -35.48 19.09
C GLY A 1034 1.35 -34.22 18.40
N VAL A 1035 2.01 -33.78 17.32
CA VAL A 1035 1.67 -32.60 16.52
C VAL A 1035 0.86 -33.02 15.29
N PRO A 1036 -0.29 -32.37 14.99
CA PRO A 1036 -1.09 -32.70 13.82
C PRO A 1036 -0.37 -32.41 12.50
N VAL A 1037 -0.70 -33.17 11.46
CA VAL A 1037 -0.26 -32.95 10.07
C VAL A 1037 -1.51 -32.77 9.21
N ILE A 1038 -1.73 -31.55 8.73
CA ILE A 1038 -2.99 -31.13 8.10
C ILE A 1038 -2.78 -30.50 6.72
N THR A 1039 -3.88 -30.32 5.99
CA THR A 1039 -3.91 -29.54 4.75
C THR A 1039 -3.86 -28.02 5.03
N ALA A 1040 -3.46 -27.23 4.03
CA ALA A 1040 -3.56 -25.78 4.08
C ALA A 1040 -5.02 -25.32 4.23
N LYS A 1041 -5.95 -25.99 3.53
CA LYS A 1041 -7.40 -25.74 3.68
C LYS A 1041 -7.91 -25.97 5.09
N GLN A 1042 -7.50 -27.03 5.79
CA GLN A 1042 -7.89 -27.27 7.18
C GLN A 1042 -7.43 -26.13 8.11
N LEU A 1043 -6.24 -25.56 7.86
CA LEU A 1043 -5.79 -24.38 8.61
C LEU A 1043 -6.65 -23.16 8.29
N LEU A 1044 -6.96 -22.90 7.03
CA LEU A 1044 -7.84 -21.80 6.62
C LEU A 1044 -9.22 -21.89 7.28
N GLU A 1045 -9.84 -23.08 7.22
CA GLU A 1045 -11.14 -23.34 7.84
C GLU A 1045 -11.11 -23.14 9.36
N TRP A 1046 -10.00 -23.51 10.01
CA TRP A 1046 -9.80 -23.24 11.44
C TRP A 1046 -9.65 -21.76 11.75
N LEU A 1047 -8.86 -21.02 10.97
CA LEU A 1047 -8.68 -19.58 11.16
C LEU A 1047 -10.02 -18.86 11.01
N ASP A 1048 -10.80 -19.19 9.99
CA ASP A 1048 -12.14 -18.64 9.76
C ASP A 1048 -13.10 -18.98 10.92
N ALA A 1049 -13.13 -20.24 11.37
CA ALA A 1049 -13.99 -20.63 12.48
C ALA A 1049 -13.58 -19.98 13.81
N ARG A 1050 -12.27 -19.85 14.05
CA ARG A 1050 -11.72 -19.21 15.25
C ARG A 1050 -12.05 -17.73 15.27
N GLU A 1051 -11.89 -17.03 14.15
CA GLU A 1051 -12.26 -15.62 14.02
C GLU A 1051 -13.78 -15.40 14.13
N ALA A 1052 -14.58 -16.33 13.58
CA ALA A 1052 -16.04 -16.30 13.72
C ALA A 1052 -16.53 -16.57 15.16
N THR A 1053 -15.66 -17.07 16.05
CA THR A 1053 -15.98 -17.24 17.46
C THR A 1053 -16.10 -15.88 18.15
N GLN A 1054 -17.31 -15.51 18.54
CA GLN A 1054 -17.55 -14.22 19.19
C GLN A 1054 -17.45 -14.35 20.71
N VAL A 1055 -16.68 -13.46 21.33
CA VAL A 1055 -16.69 -13.23 22.78
C VAL A 1055 -17.29 -11.85 23.04
N SER A 1056 -18.49 -11.80 23.62
CA SER A 1056 -19.29 -10.58 23.70
C SER A 1056 -19.88 -10.35 25.10
N SER A 1057 -20.49 -9.17 25.30
CA SER A 1057 -21.15 -8.80 26.56
C SER A 1057 -20.25 -8.92 27.80
N LEU A 1058 -18.94 -8.60 27.66
CA LEU A 1058 -18.01 -8.63 28.78
C LEU A 1058 -18.43 -7.60 29.83
N ALA A 1059 -18.72 -8.08 31.05
CA ALA A 1059 -19.06 -7.25 32.19
C ALA A 1059 -18.27 -7.72 33.41
N PHE A 1060 -17.57 -6.79 34.08
CA PHE A 1060 -16.76 -7.10 35.25
C PHE A 1060 -17.15 -6.22 36.43
N THR A 1061 -17.52 -6.85 37.56
CA THR A 1061 -17.94 -6.16 38.80
C THR A 1061 -16.80 -5.93 39.78
N GLY A 1062 -15.56 -6.24 39.40
CA GLY A 1062 -14.39 -6.22 40.27
C GLY A 1062 -14.03 -7.58 40.87
N THR A 1063 -15.00 -8.49 41.01
CA THR A 1063 -14.81 -9.88 41.48
C THR A 1063 -15.46 -10.92 40.58
N VAL A 1064 -16.38 -10.53 39.69
CA VAL A 1064 -17.06 -11.46 38.78
C VAL A 1064 -16.98 -10.91 37.36
N LEU A 1065 -16.43 -11.71 36.44
CA LEU A 1065 -16.43 -11.46 35.00
C LEU A 1065 -17.49 -12.36 34.35
N THR A 1066 -18.44 -11.76 33.64
CA THR A 1066 -19.42 -12.46 32.81
C THR A 1066 -19.23 -12.12 31.34
N PHE A 1067 -19.35 -13.10 30.45
CA PHE A 1067 -19.28 -12.91 29.00
C PHE A 1067 -19.99 -14.04 28.27
N ASN A 1068 -20.37 -13.80 27.01
CA ASN A 1068 -20.98 -14.79 26.14
C ASN A 1068 -19.97 -15.28 25.12
N VAL A 1069 -19.98 -16.59 24.86
CA VAL A 1069 -19.29 -17.20 23.71
C VAL A 1069 -20.34 -17.71 22.73
N THR A 1070 -20.25 -17.27 21.47
CA THR A 1070 -21.16 -17.66 20.39
C THR A 1070 -20.37 -18.27 19.24
N SER A 1071 -20.92 -19.34 18.65
CA SER A 1071 -20.32 -20.07 17.52
C SER A 1071 -18.85 -20.48 17.74
N PRO A 1072 -18.48 -21.09 18.89
CA PRO A 1072 -17.09 -21.46 19.14
C PRO A 1072 -16.59 -22.45 18.08
N ALA A 1073 -15.38 -22.21 17.60
CA ALA A 1073 -14.69 -23.14 16.73
C ALA A 1073 -14.57 -24.52 17.41
N ARG A 1074 -14.66 -25.57 16.60
CA ARG A 1074 -14.63 -26.96 17.07
C ARG A 1074 -13.35 -27.23 17.86
N ASN A 1075 -13.49 -27.72 19.09
CA ASN A 1075 -12.38 -27.97 20.04
C ASN A 1075 -11.50 -26.76 20.38
N LEU A 1076 -12.04 -25.54 20.26
CA LEU A 1076 -11.36 -24.35 20.72
C LEU A 1076 -11.09 -24.40 22.23
N SER A 1077 -9.92 -23.93 22.63
CA SER A 1077 -9.61 -23.69 24.04
C SER A 1077 -9.75 -22.21 24.36
N LEU A 1078 -10.63 -21.92 25.31
CA LEU A 1078 -10.84 -20.58 25.84
C LEU A 1078 -9.89 -20.34 27.02
N MET A 1079 -9.21 -19.20 27.02
CA MET A 1079 -8.24 -18.82 28.04
C MET A 1079 -8.82 -17.72 28.92
N VAL A 1080 -9.06 -18.00 30.20
CA VAL A 1080 -9.54 -16.99 31.17
C VAL A 1080 -8.36 -16.56 32.06
N PRO A 1081 -8.04 -15.26 32.17
CA PRO A 1081 -6.97 -14.79 33.04
C PRO A 1081 -7.16 -15.29 34.48
N THR A 1082 -6.09 -15.80 35.11
CA THR A 1082 -6.17 -16.26 36.50
C THR A 1082 -6.01 -15.13 37.52
N ARG A 1083 -5.61 -13.95 37.08
CA ARG A 1083 -5.41 -12.78 37.93
C ARG A 1083 -6.06 -11.53 37.34
N THR A 1084 -6.55 -10.67 38.24
CA THR A 1084 -6.97 -9.31 37.88
C THR A 1084 -5.82 -8.33 38.07
N THR A 1085 -5.92 -7.14 37.50
CA THR A 1085 -4.93 -6.06 37.70
C THR A 1085 -4.85 -5.57 39.15
N THR A 1086 -5.90 -5.79 39.94
CA THR A 1086 -5.93 -5.55 41.39
C THR A 1086 -5.34 -6.68 42.23
N GLY A 1087 -4.81 -7.73 41.59
CA GLY A 1087 -4.12 -8.83 42.27
C GLY A 1087 -5.02 -9.96 42.78
N ARG A 1088 -6.33 -9.93 42.47
CA ARG A 1088 -7.25 -11.02 42.82
C ARG A 1088 -6.94 -12.27 42.03
N THR A 1089 -7.21 -13.43 42.61
CA THR A 1089 -6.99 -14.75 42.00
C THR A 1089 -8.32 -15.39 41.62
N LEU A 1090 -8.34 -16.04 40.45
CA LEU A 1090 -9.49 -16.79 39.95
C LEU A 1090 -9.79 -17.99 40.86
N LEU A 1091 -11.05 -18.11 41.28
CA LEU A 1091 -11.57 -19.18 42.12
C LEU A 1091 -12.28 -20.26 41.29
N SER A 1092 -13.11 -19.85 40.32
CA SER A 1092 -13.90 -20.78 39.52
C SER A 1092 -14.31 -20.17 38.18
N VAL A 1093 -14.53 -21.03 37.20
CA VAL A 1093 -15.23 -20.68 35.95
C VAL A 1093 -16.46 -21.57 35.85
N THR A 1094 -17.61 -20.98 35.51
CA THR A 1094 -18.86 -21.69 35.23
C THR A 1094 -19.40 -21.32 33.85
N ARG A 1095 -20.21 -22.20 33.26
CA ARG A 1095 -21.00 -21.95 32.05
C ARG A 1095 -22.46 -22.23 32.37
N ALA A 1096 -23.34 -21.24 32.16
CA ALA A 1096 -24.77 -21.33 32.54
C ALA A 1096 -24.98 -21.84 33.98
N GLY A 1097 -24.14 -21.36 34.92
CA GLY A 1097 -24.19 -21.74 36.34
C GLY A 1097 -23.52 -23.09 36.69
N SER A 1098 -23.15 -23.92 35.69
CA SER A 1098 -22.47 -25.20 35.93
C SER A 1098 -20.95 -25.02 35.89
N ALA A 1099 -20.22 -25.61 36.85
CA ALA A 1099 -18.76 -25.56 36.86
C ALA A 1099 -18.15 -26.14 35.58
N VAL A 1100 -17.15 -25.47 35.01
CA VAL A 1100 -16.34 -26.00 33.91
C VAL A 1100 -14.97 -26.41 34.41
N THR A 1101 -14.44 -27.51 33.89
CA THR A 1101 -13.08 -27.96 34.23
C THR A 1101 -12.07 -27.01 33.59
N THR A 1102 -11.08 -26.59 34.37
CA THR A 1102 -10.01 -25.71 33.89
C THR A 1102 -8.63 -26.29 34.16
N VAL A 1103 -7.66 -25.93 33.31
CA VAL A 1103 -6.24 -26.25 33.52
C VAL A 1103 -5.43 -24.96 33.47
N THR A 1104 -4.70 -24.64 34.54
CA THR A 1104 -3.85 -23.44 34.56
C THR A 1104 -2.61 -23.63 33.70
N ARG A 1105 -2.34 -22.69 32.82
CA ARG A 1105 -1.14 -22.66 31.97
C ARG A 1105 -0.59 -21.25 31.85
N THR A 1106 0.74 -21.12 31.92
CA THR A 1106 1.43 -19.85 31.68
C THR A 1106 1.74 -19.70 30.20
N ILE A 1107 1.18 -18.68 29.57
CA ILE A 1107 1.45 -18.30 28.19
C ILE A 1107 2.26 -17.01 28.23
N LYS A 1108 3.57 -17.13 27.97
CA LYS A 1108 4.50 -15.99 27.83
C LYS A 1108 4.36 -14.97 28.97
N GLY A 1109 4.47 -15.47 30.20
CA GLY A 1109 4.43 -14.64 31.41
C GLY A 1109 3.04 -14.31 31.94
N VAL A 1110 1.96 -14.73 31.27
CA VAL A 1110 0.58 -14.53 31.74
C VAL A 1110 -0.09 -15.87 32.03
N ASP A 1111 -0.65 -16.02 33.23
CA ASP A 1111 -1.32 -17.26 33.67
C ASP A 1111 -2.80 -17.26 33.30
N PHE A 1112 -3.24 -18.30 32.60
CA PHE A 1112 -4.63 -18.50 32.20
C PHE A 1112 -5.18 -19.84 32.68
N ALA A 1113 -6.45 -19.85 33.07
CA ALA A 1113 -7.26 -21.05 33.20
C ALA A 1113 -7.83 -21.41 31.82
N PHE A 1114 -7.38 -22.53 31.27
CA PHE A 1114 -7.84 -23.05 29.99
C PHE A 1114 -9.13 -23.85 30.18
N VAL A 1115 -10.18 -23.48 29.45
CA VAL A 1115 -11.39 -24.29 29.23
C VAL A 1115 -11.23 -24.96 27.87
N ASP A 1116 -10.78 -26.21 27.87
CA ASP A 1116 -10.60 -27.01 26.65
C ASP A 1116 -11.96 -27.47 26.10
N GLY A 1117 -12.18 -27.31 24.78
CA GLY A 1117 -13.46 -27.64 24.16
C GLY A 1117 -14.59 -26.69 24.54
N ALA A 1118 -14.31 -25.38 24.47
CA ALA A 1118 -15.25 -24.32 24.81
C ALA A 1118 -16.57 -24.48 24.03
N LEU A 1119 -17.69 -24.45 24.75
CA LEU A 1119 -19.04 -24.51 24.18
C LEU A 1119 -19.71 -23.14 24.21
N ALA A 1120 -20.72 -22.95 23.37
CA ALA A 1120 -21.50 -21.72 23.36
C ALA A 1120 -22.25 -21.53 24.69
N GLY A 1121 -22.44 -20.26 25.08
CA GLY A 1121 -23.21 -19.89 26.26
C GLY A 1121 -22.54 -18.80 27.10
N THR A 1122 -23.19 -18.47 28.21
CA THR A 1122 -22.71 -17.47 29.17
C THR A 1122 -21.72 -18.09 30.14
N TYR A 1123 -20.51 -17.54 30.18
CA TYR A 1123 -19.46 -17.90 31.12
C TYR A 1123 -19.40 -16.89 32.26
N THR A 1124 -19.09 -17.38 33.46
CA THR A 1124 -18.86 -16.56 34.65
C THR A 1124 -17.55 -17.00 35.31
N ALA A 1125 -16.61 -16.07 35.43
CA ALA A 1125 -15.34 -16.25 36.12
C ALA A 1125 -15.36 -15.45 37.43
N THR A 1126 -15.16 -16.14 38.56
CA THR A 1126 -15.23 -15.56 39.92
C THR A 1126 -13.83 -15.46 40.51
N TYR A 1127 -13.50 -14.30 41.08
CA TYR A 1127 -12.23 -13.96 41.72
C TYR A 1127 -12.47 -13.61 43.20
N ASN A 1128 -11.44 -13.74 44.04
CA ASN A 1128 -11.52 -13.53 45.50
C ASN A 1128 -11.59 -12.07 45.98
#